data_AF-A0A7R8H8T9-F1
#
_entry.id   AF-A0A7R8H8T9-F1
#
_cell.length_a   1.000
_cell.length_b   1.000
_cell.length_c   1.000
_cell.angle_alpha   90.00
_cell.angle_beta   90.00
_cell.angle_gamma   90.00
#
_symmetry.space_group_name_H-M   'P 1'
#
loop_
_entity.id
_entity.type
_entity.pdbx_description
1 polymer ?
#
loop_
_entity_poly.entity_id
_entity_poly.type
_entity_poly.pdbx_seq_one_letter_code
_entity_poly.pdbx_strand_id
1 'polypeptide(L)'
;MGVDNAKSKPNCNQVLDTTTSYKCCTACKLGMLLESVSKTTCTRMGTSLAEPWRRTFKRCCNNEDNVDEDISSIIPSINRNPCPRGYNFNQGLNLCDDIDECEEESDSCDASQTCINTIGDYMCQSMEEQNCPPGFKFFLLSCLDIDECMENKHSCSKRETCVNLEGSYKCEKEVTLPNKNKCKVGYKYNFMSNQCEDINECQTGHHSCLESQRCDNTMGSFTCIRYTTCGTGYTLNLHTGRCDDNDECAMGMDNCASLGRGYLCRNIQGSFRCEKRRCDIGEILNDEGTCAPIQCQIGFVPGSSGSCVDVDECEMDLCFRGQSCENTMGSFRCTNQCSMGLRLNPLNSQCEDIDECLIGMAACVGIYKSCLNTIGSYKCQCTDGFAIDQGECKDIDECIKPGICGMDSDCQNSPGSFRCVCKAGFKSVGGECIDTNECKEIPGICQQGCTNIWGSYRCHCQAGYKLSSDSRSCIDIDECRDFDNLCLGNCENIPGSYRCSCPDGYLLSSNSRSCQDIDECLERNNVCEKKHQHCSNTRGGFKCTDVSCPNGYTPEEDTTNKRCRRISVKCRSQDYSCLRKPVSISYNFISLISNINIRKNGGINLFEMQSAKHPTLTTKFTLTLKEVRASRESSGKVDRDYFRVKKRPFRAIVTLTKPIIGPQDIVLELMMDMYQHGRYQASAAAKIFLYVSPHEF
;
A
#
# COMPACT_ATOMS: atom_id res chain seq x y z
N MET A 1 -16.11 -31.08 -33.66
CA MET A 1 -17.48 -31.00 -33.13
C MET A 1 -17.35 -30.79 -31.62
N GLY A 2 -17.70 -29.67 -30.99
CA GLY A 2 -18.23 -28.40 -31.45
C GLY A 2 -18.64 -27.55 -30.23
N VAL A 3 -18.45 -26.24 -30.37
CA VAL A 3 -19.25 -25.11 -29.85
C VAL A 3 -18.99 -24.57 -28.43
N ASP A 4 -18.68 -23.27 -28.47
CA ASP A 4 -18.46 -22.24 -27.45
C ASP A 4 -19.58 -21.98 -26.43
N ASN A 5 -19.24 -21.32 -25.31
CA ASN A 5 -19.68 -19.93 -25.05
C ASN A 5 -19.15 -19.32 -23.72
N ALA A 6 -18.26 -18.34 -23.86
CA ALA A 6 -18.44 -16.92 -23.51
C ALA A 6 -18.70 -16.44 -22.04
N LYS A 7 -17.88 -15.43 -21.67
CA LYS A 7 -18.06 -14.28 -20.73
C LYS A 7 -17.74 -14.54 -19.24
N SER A 8 -16.89 -13.75 -18.56
CA SER A 8 -16.70 -12.29 -18.64
C SER A 8 -15.29 -11.79 -18.22
N LYS A 9 -14.58 -11.13 -19.14
CA LYS A 9 -13.97 -9.81 -18.91
C LYS A 9 -15.09 -8.78 -19.14
N PRO A 10 -15.10 -7.57 -18.54
CA PRO A 10 -14.32 -6.41 -19.07
C PRO A 10 -14.04 -5.33 -17.97
N ASN A 11 -13.55 -4.10 -18.16
CA ASN A 11 -13.46 -3.22 -19.31
C ASN A 11 -12.50 -2.05 -19.01
N CYS A 12 -11.71 -1.63 -20.00
CA CYS A 12 -11.27 -0.24 -20.13
C CYS A 12 -12.54 0.60 -20.33
N ASN A 13 -13.02 1.26 -19.27
CA ASN A 13 -13.92 2.41 -19.28
C ASN A 13 -14.12 2.84 -17.82
N GLN A 14 -13.11 3.46 -17.23
CA GLN A 14 -13.31 4.32 -16.07
C GLN A 14 -12.76 5.71 -16.39
N VAL A 15 -13.71 6.63 -16.56
CA VAL A 15 -13.47 8.06 -16.49
C VAL A 15 -13.24 8.37 -15.01
N LEU A 16 -12.03 8.82 -14.66
CA LEU A 16 -11.72 9.28 -13.30
C LEU A 16 -11.77 10.81 -13.15
N ASP A 17 -11.81 11.59 -14.24
CA ASP A 17 -12.21 13.01 -14.19
C ASP A 17 -12.45 13.63 -15.59
N THR A 18 -13.11 14.78 -15.63
CA THR A 18 -13.68 15.44 -16.82
C THR A 18 -12.70 16.19 -17.75
N THR A 19 -11.39 15.95 -17.67
CA THR A 19 -10.41 16.66 -18.53
C THR A 19 -9.44 15.76 -19.32
N THR A 20 -9.58 14.44 -19.27
CA THR A 20 -8.68 13.53 -20.01
C THR A 20 -9.43 12.38 -20.66
N SER A 21 -9.54 12.40 -21.99
CA SER A 21 -9.96 11.23 -22.77
C SER A 21 -8.74 10.39 -23.15
N TYR A 22 -8.67 9.14 -22.69
CA TYR A 22 -7.68 8.18 -23.18
C TYR A 22 -8.28 7.45 -24.40
N LYS A 23 -7.68 7.62 -25.59
CA LYS A 23 -7.91 6.71 -26.72
C LYS A 23 -6.88 5.58 -26.63
N CYS A 24 -7.32 4.37 -26.34
CA CYS A 24 -6.47 3.19 -26.27
C CYS A 24 -6.10 2.70 -27.67
N CYS A 25 -4.82 2.69 -28.02
CA CYS A 25 -4.29 1.72 -28.99
C CYS A 25 -4.08 0.38 -28.25
N THR A 26 -4.16 -0.74 -28.97
CA THR A 26 -4.02 -2.12 -28.47
C THR A 26 -2.64 -2.48 -27.89
N ALA A 27 -1.79 -1.49 -27.63
CA ALA A 27 -0.49 -1.62 -26.96
C ALA A 27 -0.60 -1.76 -25.42
N CYS A 28 -1.77 -1.53 -24.80
CA CYS A 28 -1.96 -1.73 -23.35
C CYS A 28 -1.89 -3.20 -22.90
N LYS A 29 -1.91 -4.19 -23.81
CA LYS A 29 -1.74 -5.61 -23.44
C LYS A 29 -0.30 -6.00 -23.06
N LEU A 30 0.69 -5.11 -23.26
CA LEU A 30 2.10 -5.35 -22.96
C LEU A 30 2.66 -4.49 -21.80
N GLY A 31 1.80 -3.90 -20.96
CA GLY A 31 2.23 -3.30 -19.68
C GLY A 31 3.00 -1.97 -19.78
N MET A 32 2.70 -1.11 -20.76
CA MET A 32 3.33 0.22 -20.86
C MET A 32 2.35 1.34 -20.44
N LEU A 33 2.80 2.23 -19.55
CA LEU A 33 2.05 3.38 -19.04
C LEU A 33 2.39 4.68 -19.78
N LEU A 34 1.42 5.59 -19.86
CA LEU A 34 1.52 6.90 -20.50
C LEU A 34 1.55 7.97 -19.41
N GLU A 35 2.66 8.71 -19.27
CA GLU A 35 2.75 9.82 -18.30
C GLU A 35 2.10 11.09 -18.87
N SER A 36 0.82 11.28 -18.52
CA SER A 36 0.05 12.55 -18.63
C SER A 36 -0.30 13.08 -20.03
N VAL A 37 -1.44 13.80 -20.10
CA VAL A 37 -2.11 14.27 -21.34
C VAL A 37 -1.59 15.65 -21.82
N SER A 38 -0.34 16.02 -21.53
CA SER A 38 0.20 17.32 -22.01
C SER A 38 1.47 17.25 -22.85
N LYS A 39 2.02 16.07 -23.13
CA LYS A 39 3.18 15.92 -24.02
C LYS A 39 2.86 14.92 -25.13
N THR A 40 2.85 15.41 -26.36
CA THR A 40 2.69 14.62 -27.60
C THR A 40 3.92 13.75 -27.91
N THR A 41 4.52 13.11 -26.90
CA THR A 41 5.71 12.28 -27.06
C THR A 41 5.67 11.08 -26.12
N CYS A 42 5.49 9.88 -26.69
CA CYS A 42 5.72 8.61 -25.99
C CYS A 42 7.22 8.35 -25.86
N THR A 43 7.74 8.21 -24.64
CA THR A 43 9.09 7.71 -24.37
C THR A 43 9.05 6.51 -23.42
N ARG A 44 9.84 5.48 -23.71
CA ARG A 44 10.03 4.28 -22.87
C ARG A 44 11.43 4.31 -22.28
N MET A 45 11.59 3.99 -21.00
CA MET A 45 12.90 3.67 -20.42
C MET A 45 13.44 2.35 -21.00
N GLY A 46 14.62 2.41 -21.62
CA GLY A 46 15.60 1.33 -21.51
C GLY A 46 15.67 0.22 -22.58
N THR A 47 15.01 0.29 -23.75
CA THR A 47 15.25 -0.71 -24.82
C THR A 47 15.04 -0.14 -26.23
N SER A 48 15.95 -0.44 -27.17
CA SER A 48 15.77 -0.09 -28.59
C SER A 48 15.00 -1.18 -29.34
N LEU A 49 13.83 -0.85 -29.91
CA LEU A 49 13.09 -1.76 -30.80
C LEU A 49 13.75 -1.84 -32.20
N ALA A 50 13.84 -3.05 -32.77
CA ALA A 50 14.22 -3.29 -34.17
C ALA A 50 12.99 -3.22 -35.11
N GLU A 51 13.22 -3.04 -36.42
CA GLU A 51 12.14 -3.10 -37.43
C GLU A 51 11.59 -4.54 -37.57
N PRO A 52 10.26 -4.73 -37.78
CA PRO A 52 9.25 -3.74 -38.22
C PRO A 52 8.46 -3.06 -37.08
N TRP A 53 8.71 -3.41 -35.82
CA TRP A 53 7.92 -2.98 -34.66
C TRP A 53 7.96 -1.47 -34.40
N ARG A 54 9.06 -0.79 -34.77
CA ARG A 54 9.13 0.69 -34.78
C ARG A 54 8.09 1.35 -35.68
N ARG A 55 7.74 0.73 -36.81
CA ARG A 55 6.86 1.30 -37.83
C ARG A 55 5.39 1.20 -37.41
N THR A 56 5.02 0.07 -36.82
CA THR A 56 3.69 -0.17 -36.23
C THR A 56 3.45 0.72 -35.01
N PHE A 57 4.48 0.94 -34.17
CA PHE A 57 4.43 1.83 -33.01
C PHE A 57 4.16 3.31 -33.40
N LYS A 58 4.79 3.79 -34.48
CA LYS A 58 4.58 5.16 -34.99
C LYS A 58 3.19 5.39 -35.58
N ARG A 59 2.61 4.39 -36.27
CA ARG A 59 1.25 4.45 -36.83
C ARG A 59 0.18 4.50 -35.74
N CYS A 60 0.33 3.73 -34.66
CA CYS A 60 -0.59 3.75 -33.52
C CYS A 60 -0.59 5.10 -32.77
N CYS A 61 0.57 5.76 -32.63
CA CYS A 61 0.68 7.03 -31.92
C CYS A 61 0.07 8.24 -32.67
N ASN A 62 0.01 8.19 -34.01
CA ASN A 62 -0.44 9.32 -34.84
C ASN A 62 -1.92 9.26 -35.25
N ASN A 63 -2.68 8.26 -34.79
CA ASN A 63 -4.14 8.15 -34.99
C ASN A 63 -4.58 8.13 -36.48
N GLU A 64 -3.79 7.51 -37.36
CA GLU A 64 -4.06 7.55 -38.81
C GLU A 64 -4.93 6.40 -39.37
N ASP A 65 -5.34 5.39 -38.60
CA ASP A 65 -6.30 4.38 -39.11
C ASP A 65 -7.22 3.81 -38.00
N ASN A 66 -8.52 3.75 -38.32
CA ASN A 66 -9.53 2.98 -37.59
C ASN A 66 -9.36 1.52 -38.03
N VAL A 67 -8.70 0.68 -37.23
CA VAL A 67 -8.52 -0.74 -37.56
C VAL A 67 -9.29 -1.59 -36.57
N ASP A 68 -10.55 -1.88 -36.91
CA ASP A 68 -11.30 -3.03 -36.42
C ASP A 68 -10.85 -4.29 -37.20
N GLU A 69 -9.61 -4.72 -37.03
CA GLU A 69 -9.18 -6.06 -37.48
C GLU A 69 -8.56 -6.85 -36.32
N ASP A 70 -9.07 -8.07 -36.17
CA ASP A 70 -8.66 -9.08 -35.20
C ASP A 70 -7.14 -9.26 -35.13
N ILE A 71 -6.57 -9.16 -33.92
CA ILE A 71 -5.15 -9.45 -33.61
C ILE A 71 -4.91 -10.98 -33.60
N SER A 72 -5.44 -11.68 -34.59
CA SER A 72 -5.05 -13.03 -34.99
C SER A 72 -4.39 -13.03 -36.37
N SER A 73 -4.41 -11.89 -37.08
CA SER A 73 -3.79 -11.70 -38.41
C SER A 73 -2.42 -10.99 -38.40
N ILE A 74 -1.91 -10.57 -37.23
CA ILE A 74 -0.58 -9.94 -37.08
C ILE A 74 0.43 -10.92 -36.44
N ILE A 75 0.45 -12.15 -36.94
CA ILE A 75 1.71 -12.88 -37.06
C ILE A 75 2.07 -12.70 -38.53
N PRO A 76 3.10 -11.92 -38.91
CA PRO A 76 3.69 -12.18 -40.20
C PRO A 76 4.36 -13.53 -40.05
N SER A 77 3.70 -14.55 -40.60
CA SER A 77 4.38 -15.70 -41.17
C SER A 77 5.56 -15.14 -41.94
N ILE A 78 6.78 -15.28 -41.42
CA ILE A 78 7.99 -14.84 -42.10
C ILE A 78 8.22 -15.85 -43.23
N ASN A 79 7.44 -15.69 -44.30
CA ASN A 79 7.60 -16.34 -45.59
C ASN A 79 8.70 -15.60 -46.37
N ARG A 80 9.90 -15.47 -45.78
CA ARG A 80 11.08 -14.93 -46.46
C ARG A 80 12.23 -15.90 -46.31
N ASN A 81 12.77 -16.30 -47.47
CA ASN A 81 14.01 -17.04 -47.58
C ASN A 81 15.07 -16.09 -48.16
N PRO A 82 16.15 -15.76 -47.43
CA PRO A 82 16.56 -16.30 -46.13
C PRO A 82 15.83 -15.71 -44.91
N CYS A 83 15.75 -16.49 -43.82
CA CYS A 83 15.19 -16.09 -42.54
C CYS A 83 16.03 -15.02 -41.82
N PRO A 84 15.43 -14.22 -40.92
CA PRO A 84 16.15 -13.30 -40.03
C PRO A 84 17.13 -14.05 -39.11
N ARG A 85 18.16 -13.35 -38.62
CA ARG A 85 19.05 -13.88 -37.56
C ARG A 85 18.24 -14.23 -36.30
N GLY A 86 18.59 -15.35 -35.66
CA GLY A 86 17.82 -15.93 -34.54
C GLY A 86 16.72 -16.91 -34.96
N TYR A 87 16.59 -17.22 -36.26
CA TYR A 87 15.55 -18.13 -36.77
C TYR A 87 16.07 -19.10 -37.83
N ASN A 88 15.59 -20.35 -37.78
CA ASN A 88 15.87 -21.40 -38.76
C ASN A 88 14.68 -21.65 -39.68
N PHE A 89 14.94 -21.83 -40.99
CA PHE A 89 13.86 -22.06 -41.96
C PHE A 89 13.38 -23.51 -41.92
N ASN A 90 12.14 -23.70 -41.48
CA ASN A 90 11.49 -25.00 -41.48
C ASN A 90 10.82 -25.27 -42.84
N GLN A 91 11.45 -26.12 -43.64
CA GLN A 91 10.99 -26.47 -44.99
C GLN A 91 9.63 -27.20 -45.00
N GLY A 92 9.23 -27.85 -43.90
CA GLY A 92 7.96 -28.59 -43.81
C GLY A 92 6.74 -27.69 -43.58
N LEU A 93 6.94 -26.56 -42.91
CA LEU A 93 5.87 -25.60 -42.59
C LEU A 93 5.98 -24.30 -43.40
N ASN A 94 7.09 -24.09 -44.11
CA ASN A 94 7.38 -22.88 -44.87
C ASN A 94 7.37 -21.62 -43.98
N LEU A 95 7.91 -21.75 -42.76
CA LEU A 95 8.03 -20.69 -41.77
C LEU A 95 9.44 -20.69 -41.15
N CYS A 96 9.84 -19.54 -40.62
CA CYS A 96 11.04 -19.41 -39.81
C CYS A 96 10.69 -19.70 -38.35
N ASP A 97 11.26 -20.78 -37.81
CA ASP A 97 11.13 -21.16 -36.39
C ASP A 97 12.25 -20.49 -35.59
N ASP A 98 11.94 -20.14 -34.36
CA ASP A 98 12.88 -19.54 -33.40
C ASP A 98 14.03 -20.51 -33.10
N ILE A 99 15.26 -20.01 -33.04
CA ILE A 99 16.42 -20.80 -32.59
C ILE A 99 16.43 -20.73 -31.06
N ASP A 100 16.47 -21.86 -30.37
CA ASP A 100 16.64 -21.88 -28.92
C ASP A 100 18.14 -21.90 -28.59
N GLU A 101 18.75 -20.73 -28.44
CA GLU A 101 20.19 -20.65 -28.25
C GLU A 101 20.67 -21.24 -26.92
N CYS A 102 19.77 -21.37 -25.92
CA CYS A 102 20.04 -21.99 -24.63
C CYS A 102 20.04 -23.52 -24.69
N GLU A 103 19.20 -24.14 -25.53
CA GLU A 103 19.24 -25.59 -25.76
C GLU A 103 20.36 -26.01 -26.73
N GLU A 104 20.74 -25.14 -27.68
CA GLU A 104 21.78 -25.42 -28.66
C GLU A 104 23.22 -25.09 -28.18
N GLU A 105 23.41 -24.69 -26.91
CA GLU A 105 24.69 -24.24 -26.31
C GLU A 105 25.42 -23.17 -27.14
N SER A 106 24.65 -22.33 -27.84
CA SER A 106 25.16 -21.22 -28.65
C SER A 106 25.02 -19.87 -27.94
N ASP A 107 24.55 -19.89 -26.68
CA ASP A 107 24.50 -18.76 -25.79
C ASP A 107 25.89 -18.33 -25.31
N SER A 108 26.07 -17.04 -25.06
CA SER A 108 27.30 -16.44 -24.53
C SER A 108 27.19 -16.11 -23.04
N CYS A 109 26.33 -16.82 -22.30
CA CYS A 109 26.14 -16.59 -20.87
C CYS A 109 27.34 -17.10 -20.05
N ASP A 110 27.73 -16.35 -19.03
CA ASP A 110 28.80 -16.76 -18.12
C ASP A 110 28.32 -17.94 -17.24
N ALA A 111 29.22 -18.81 -16.78
CA ALA A 111 28.87 -20.04 -16.05
C ALA A 111 28.15 -19.81 -14.69
N SER A 112 28.01 -18.55 -14.27
CA SER A 112 27.30 -18.09 -13.07
C SER A 112 25.93 -17.47 -13.37
N GLN A 113 25.51 -17.44 -14.63
CA GLN A 113 24.24 -16.88 -15.10
C GLN A 113 23.35 -17.99 -15.68
N THR A 114 22.03 -17.85 -15.55
CA THR A 114 21.07 -18.76 -16.18
C THR A 114 20.62 -18.18 -17.52
N CYS A 115 20.74 -18.97 -18.60
CA CYS A 115 20.24 -18.60 -19.93
C CYS A 115 18.72 -18.77 -20.00
N ILE A 116 18.04 -17.78 -20.57
CA ILE A 116 16.59 -17.80 -20.83
C ILE A 116 16.38 -17.49 -22.32
N ASN A 117 15.78 -18.43 -23.04
CA ASN A 117 15.49 -18.29 -24.46
C ASN A 117 14.33 -17.30 -24.69
N THR A 118 14.45 -16.44 -25.69
CA THR A 118 13.41 -15.48 -26.08
C THR A 118 13.18 -15.47 -27.58
N ILE A 119 12.04 -14.94 -28.03
CA ILE A 119 11.66 -15.00 -29.44
C ILE A 119 12.63 -14.12 -30.28
N GLY A 120 13.56 -14.78 -30.97
CA GLY A 120 14.59 -14.26 -31.87
C GLY A 120 15.97 -14.01 -31.26
N ASP A 121 16.19 -14.33 -29.98
CA ASP A 121 17.47 -14.14 -29.24
C ASP A 121 17.42 -14.77 -27.82
N TYR A 122 18.49 -14.71 -27.04
CA TYR A 122 18.54 -15.20 -25.64
C TYR A 122 19.01 -14.13 -24.63
N MET A 123 18.77 -14.36 -23.33
CA MET A 123 19.26 -13.47 -22.26
C MET A 123 19.81 -14.21 -21.04
N CYS A 124 20.80 -13.61 -20.37
CA CYS A 124 21.51 -14.20 -19.23
C CYS A 124 21.15 -13.48 -17.92
N GLN A 125 20.72 -14.22 -16.89
CA GLN A 125 20.29 -13.64 -15.60
C GLN A 125 21.11 -14.16 -14.40
N SER A 126 21.51 -13.27 -13.49
CA SER A 126 22.23 -13.59 -12.24
C SER A 126 21.28 -13.87 -11.06
N MET A 127 21.65 -14.78 -10.16
CA MET A 127 20.80 -15.28 -9.07
C MET A 127 20.55 -14.34 -7.87
N GLU A 128 20.90 -13.05 -7.91
CA GLU A 128 20.81 -12.15 -6.74
C GLU A 128 19.50 -11.32 -6.63
N GLU A 129 18.57 -11.38 -7.60
CA GLU A 129 17.36 -10.53 -7.60
C GLU A 129 16.04 -11.28 -7.40
N GLN A 130 15.90 -12.00 -6.27
CA GLN A 130 14.69 -12.78 -5.98
C GLN A 130 14.04 -12.49 -4.62
N ASN A 131 14.02 -11.23 -4.18
CA ASN A 131 13.25 -10.84 -2.99
C ASN A 131 12.29 -9.69 -3.28
N CYS A 132 10.98 -9.99 -3.24
CA CYS A 132 9.93 -8.99 -3.21
C CYS A 132 9.77 -8.36 -1.82
N PRO A 133 9.31 -7.10 -1.72
CA PRO A 133 8.95 -6.49 -0.43
C PRO A 133 7.90 -7.34 0.32
N PRO A 134 7.88 -7.32 1.68
CA PRO A 134 6.85 -7.99 2.46
C PRO A 134 5.44 -7.55 2.03
N GLY A 135 4.51 -8.50 1.85
CA GLY A 135 3.18 -8.24 1.30
C GLY A 135 3.06 -8.50 -0.21
N PHE A 136 4.17 -8.81 -0.90
CA PHE A 136 4.18 -9.12 -2.34
C PHE A 136 4.77 -10.50 -2.62
N LYS A 137 4.22 -11.19 -3.63
CA LYS A 137 4.73 -12.46 -4.17
C LYS A 137 5.33 -12.27 -5.55
N PHE A 138 6.44 -12.93 -5.81
CA PHE A 138 7.13 -12.84 -7.09
C PHE A 138 6.38 -13.66 -8.16
N PHE A 139 5.97 -13.02 -9.24
CA PHE A 139 5.31 -13.68 -10.37
C PHE A 139 5.66 -12.97 -11.69
N LEU A 140 6.17 -13.73 -12.67
CA LEU A 140 6.49 -13.26 -14.03
C LEU A 140 7.25 -11.91 -14.04
N LEU A 141 8.42 -11.87 -13.38
CA LEU A 141 9.34 -10.71 -13.37
C LEU A 141 8.79 -9.43 -12.69
N SER A 142 7.75 -9.55 -11.87
CA SER A 142 7.23 -8.45 -11.06
C SER A 142 6.77 -8.94 -9.69
N CYS A 143 6.78 -8.03 -8.71
CA CYS A 143 6.22 -8.28 -7.39
C CYS A 143 4.74 -7.94 -7.41
N LEU A 144 3.89 -8.96 -7.29
CA LEU A 144 2.44 -8.81 -7.25
C LEU A 144 1.97 -8.76 -5.80
N ASP A 145 1.07 -7.84 -5.48
CA ASP A 145 0.44 -7.74 -4.17
C ASP A 145 -0.23 -9.07 -3.77
N ILE A 146 -0.08 -9.48 -2.51
CA ILE A 146 -0.74 -10.66 -1.96
C ILE A 146 -2.10 -10.22 -1.43
N ASP A 147 -3.19 -10.65 -2.08
CA ASP A 147 -4.53 -10.40 -1.56
C ASP A 147 -4.81 -11.24 -0.31
N GLU A 148 -4.51 -10.71 0.88
CA GLU A 148 -4.65 -11.47 2.12
C GLU A 148 -6.11 -11.75 2.47
N CYS A 149 -7.06 -10.97 1.94
CA CYS A 149 -8.50 -11.14 2.12
C CYS A 149 -9.04 -12.33 1.31
N MET A 150 -8.53 -12.56 0.09
CA MET A 150 -8.89 -13.72 -0.73
C MET A 150 -8.14 -14.98 -0.32
N GLU A 151 -6.90 -14.85 0.17
CA GLU A 151 -6.07 -15.98 0.60
C GLU A 151 -6.28 -16.40 2.08
N ASN A 152 -7.20 -15.76 2.81
CA ASN A 152 -7.46 -15.98 4.26
C ASN A 152 -6.19 -15.83 5.14
N LYS A 153 -5.28 -14.92 4.76
CA LYS A 153 -4.04 -14.62 5.50
C LYS A 153 -4.16 -13.35 6.36
N HIS A 154 -5.38 -12.99 6.74
CA HIS A 154 -5.67 -11.81 7.55
C HIS A 154 -6.09 -12.17 8.99
N SER A 155 -5.79 -11.29 9.95
CA SER A 155 -6.17 -11.46 11.37
C SER A 155 -7.43 -10.69 11.78
N CYS A 156 -8.26 -10.25 10.83
CA CYS A 156 -9.50 -9.51 11.10
C CYS A 156 -10.50 -10.30 11.98
N SER A 157 -11.14 -9.63 12.93
CA SER A 157 -12.14 -10.23 13.82
C SER A 157 -13.41 -10.59 13.06
N LYS A 158 -14.23 -11.53 13.58
CA LYS A 158 -15.54 -11.92 12.98
C LYS A 158 -16.58 -10.78 12.82
N ARG A 159 -16.27 -9.56 13.27
CA ARG A 159 -17.12 -8.35 13.18
C ARG A 159 -16.45 -7.21 12.39
N GLU A 160 -15.37 -7.52 11.69
CA GLU A 160 -14.58 -6.59 10.88
C GLU A 160 -14.50 -7.12 9.45
N THR A 161 -14.60 -6.24 8.46
CA THR A 161 -14.46 -6.59 7.05
C THR A 161 -13.02 -6.36 6.61
N CYS A 162 -12.41 -7.37 5.98
CA CYS A 162 -11.06 -7.27 5.42
C CYS A 162 -11.09 -6.46 4.12
N VAL A 163 -10.18 -5.50 3.99
CA VAL A 163 -9.95 -4.73 2.76
C VAL A 163 -8.48 -4.87 2.37
N ASN A 164 -8.23 -5.38 1.18
CA ASN A 164 -6.89 -5.56 0.61
C ASN A 164 -6.30 -4.20 0.18
N LEU A 165 -5.02 -3.97 0.48
CA LEU A 165 -4.26 -2.78 0.11
C LEU A 165 -2.95 -3.21 -0.53
N GLU A 166 -2.35 -2.35 -1.36
CA GLU A 166 -1.07 -2.66 -1.97
C GLU A 166 0.04 -2.82 -0.89
N GLY A 167 0.52 -4.05 -0.71
CA GLY A 167 1.51 -4.47 0.28
C GLY A 167 0.97 -4.82 1.66
N SER A 168 -0.35 -4.80 1.91
CA SER A 168 -0.94 -5.10 3.23
C SER A 168 -2.47 -5.26 3.22
N TYR A 169 -3.10 -5.48 4.37
CA TYR A 169 -4.55 -5.45 4.53
C TYR A 169 -4.99 -4.62 5.74
N LYS A 170 -6.22 -4.09 5.70
CA LYS A 170 -6.86 -3.42 6.86
C LYS A 170 -8.19 -4.09 7.22
N CYS A 171 -8.52 -4.03 8.51
CA CYS A 171 -9.78 -4.55 9.05
C CYS A 171 -10.67 -3.38 9.47
N GLU A 172 -11.80 -3.18 8.78
CA GLU A 172 -12.74 -2.09 9.09
C GLU A 172 -13.93 -2.61 9.91
N LYS A 173 -14.33 -1.85 10.94
CA LYS A 173 -15.56 -2.13 11.71
C LYS A 173 -16.75 -1.50 11.00
N GLU A 174 -17.86 -2.24 10.88
CA GLU A 174 -19.11 -1.70 10.37
C GLU A 174 -19.60 -0.54 11.26
N VAL A 175 -19.39 0.69 10.79
CA VAL A 175 -20.10 1.88 11.27
C VAL A 175 -21.24 2.12 10.29
N THR A 176 -22.46 1.84 10.74
CA THR A 176 -23.69 2.15 10.02
C THR A 176 -23.99 3.65 10.13
N LEU A 177 -23.79 4.42 9.05
CA LEU A 177 -24.46 5.69 8.74
C LEU A 177 -24.40 5.92 7.19
N PRO A 178 -25.35 6.65 6.59
CA PRO A 178 -26.05 6.18 5.38
C PRO A 178 -25.55 6.81 4.08
N ASN A 179 -25.50 5.96 3.04
CA ASN A 179 -25.59 6.27 1.60
C ASN A 179 -24.84 7.51 1.09
N LYS A 180 -23.55 7.34 0.83
CA LYS A 180 -22.87 8.11 -0.22
C LYS A 180 -22.99 7.35 -1.55
N ASN A 181 -23.67 7.98 -2.51
CA ASN A 181 -23.69 7.72 -3.96
C ASN A 181 -24.35 6.43 -4.48
N LYS A 182 -25.67 6.47 -4.68
CA LYS A 182 -26.37 5.69 -5.74
C LYS A 182 -27.57 6.46 -6.33
N CYS A 183 -27.36 7.63 -6.94
CA CYS A 183 -28.31 8.08 -7.96
C CYS A 183 -27.99 7.34 -9.27
N LYS A 184 -29.02 6.89 -10.00
CA LYS A 184 -28.82 6.27 -11.31
C LYS A 184 -28.21 7.30 -12.28
N VAL A 185 -27.41 6.83 -13.23
CA VAL A 185 -26.85 7.66 -14.31
C VAL A 185 -28.00 8.41 -15.00
N GLY A 186 -27.86 9.73 -15.18
CA GLY A 186 -28.93 10.65 -15.63
C GLY A 186 -29.60 11.47 -14.52
N TYR A 187 -29.27 11.24 -13.24
CA TYR A 187 -29.85 11.96 -12.09
C TYR A 187 -28.77 12.53 -11.16
N LYS A 188 -28.98 13.76 -10.67
CA LYS A 188 -28.12 14.43 -9.67
C LYS A 188 -28.78 14.45 -8.30
N TYR A 189 -28.00 14.27 -7.25
CA TYR A 189 -28.51 14.29 -5.87
C TYR A 189 -28.70 15.73 -5.39
N ASN A 190 -29.91 16.07 -4.95
CA ASN A 190 -30.21 17.37 -4.36
C ASN A 190 -30.24 17.27 -2.83
N PHE A 191 -29.30 17.96 -2.17
CA PHE A 191 -29.12 17.93 -0.72
C PHE A 191 -30.25 18.64 0.06
N MET A 192 -31.03 19.50 -0.58
CA MET A 192 -32.14 20.23 0.04
C MET A 192 -33.44 19.40 0.05
N SER A 193 -33.65 18.57 -0.98
CA SER A 193 -34.83 17.70 -1.11
C SER A 193 -34.56 16.25 -0.71
N ASN A 194 -33.30 15.89 -0.45
CA ASN A 194 -32.84 14.54 -0.07
C ASN A 194 -33.23 13.45 -1.10
N GLN A 195 -33.37 13.83 -2.38
CA GLN A 195 -33.82 12.98 -3.49
C GLN A 195 -32.91 13.15 -4.73
N CYS A 196 -32.95 12.17 -5.64
CA CYS A 196 -32.28 12.26 -6.93
C CYS A 196 -33.19 12.96 -7.94
N GLU A 197 -32.74 14.08 -8.49
CA GLU A 197 -33.45 14.88 -9.49
C GLU A 197 -32.85 14.66 -10.87
N ASP A 198 -33.71 14.71 -11.89
CA ASP A 198 -33.33 14.52 -13.29
C ASP A 198 -32.35 15.58 -13.79
N ILE A 199 -31.35 15.19 -14.58
CA ILE A 199 -30.41 16.12 -15.23
C ILE A 199 -30.99 16.49 -16.59
N ASN A 200 -31.28 17.78 -16.82
CA ASN A 200 -31.77 18.23 -18.13
C ASN A 200 -30.62 18.36 -19.14
N GLU A 201 -30.31 17.29 -19.89
CA GLU A 201 -29.15 17.25 -20.77
C GLU A 201 -29.27 18.19 -21.98
N CYS A 202 -30.50 18.52 -22.39
CA CYS A 202 -30.76 19.48 -23.47
C CYS A 202 -30.41 20.92 -23.07
N GLN A 203 -30.47 21.26 -21.78
CA GLN A 203 -30.16 22.61 -21.28
C GLN A 203 -28.70 22.76 -20.88
N THR A 204 -28.04 21.65 -20.48
CA THR A 204 -26.61 21.62 -20.15
C THR A 204 -25.71 21.41 -21.37
N GLY A 205 -26.27 21.18 -22.57
CA GLY A 205 -25.52 20.95 -23.81
C GLY A 205 -24.81 19.59 -23.88
N HIS A 206 -25.14 18.66 -22.99
CA HIS A 206 -24.57 17.31 -22.93
C HIS A 206 -25.44 16.30 -23.69
N HIS A 207 -25.88 16.66 -24.90
CA HIS A 207 -26.72 15.82 -25.75
C HIS A 207 -26.10 15.62 -27.13
N SER A 208 -26.28 14.44 -27.72
CA SER A 208 -25.69 14.06 -29.02
C SER A 208 -26.65 14.29 -30.21
N CYS A 209 -27.56 15.26 -30.11
CA CYS A 209 -28.53 15.55 -31.18
C CYS A 209 -27.85 16.30 -32.34
N LEU A 210 -28.15 15.90 -33.57
CA LEU A 210 -27.65 16.56 -34.78
C LEU A 210 -28.33 17.93 -34.98
N GLU A 211 -27.71 18.87 -35.71
CA GLU A 211 -28.30 20.19 -36.01
C GLU A 211 -29.70 20.12 -36.67
N SER A 212 -30.03 19.00 -37.32
CA SER A 212 -31.35 18.75 -37.93
C SER A 212 -32.38 18.10 -36.99
N GLN A 213 -32.08 18.02 -35.69
CA GLN A 213 -32.91 17.36 -34.66
C GLN A 213 -33.13 18.28 -33.46
N ARG A 214 -34.34 18.27 -32.92
CA ARG A 214 -34.67 18.95 -31.66
C ARG A 214 -34.45 18.00 -30.49
N CYS A 215 -33.78 18.46 -29.44
CA CYS A 215 -33.60 17.75 -28.18
C CYS A 215 -34.81 18.01 -27.26
N ASP A 216 -35.48 16.95 -26.82
CA ASP A 216 -36.47 17.00 -25.73
C ASP A 216 -35.97 16.14 -24.55
N ASN A 217 -35.96 16.75 -23.36
CA ASN A 217 -35.49 16.13 -22.13
C ASN A 217 -36.50 15.09 -21.61
N THR A 218 -36.01 13.93 -21.15
CA THR A 218 -36.83 12.84 -20.62
C THR A 218 -36.30 12.39 -19.26
N MET A 219 -37.10 11.67 -18.46
CA MET A 219 -36.65 11.28 -17.11
C MET A 219 -35.47 10.28 -17.17
N GLY A 220 -34.27 10.75 -16.89
CA GLY A 220 -33.00 10.04 -16.83
C GLY A 220 -32.18 10.07 -18.11
N SER A 221 -32.61 10.80 -19.14
CA SER A 221 -31.93 10.92 -20.44
C SER A 221 -32.59 11.97 -21.36
N PHE A 222 -32.16 12.08 -22.62
CA PHE A 222 -32.77 12.95 -23.62
C PHE A 222 -33.19 12.18 -24.88
N THR A 223 -34.12 12.75 -25.66
CA THR A 223 -34.54 12.20 -26.96
C THR A 223 -34.40 13.23 -28.07
N CYS A 224 -33.89 12.81 -29.23
CA CYS A 224 -33.71 13.67 -30.40
C CYS A 224 -34.80 13.37 -31.44
N ILE A 225 -35.63 14.37 -31.78
CA ILE A 225 -36.77 14.25 -32.70
C ILE A 225 -36.45 15.00 -34.01
N ARG A 226 -36.67 14.37 -35.17
CA ARG A 226 -36.48 14.96 -36.50
C ARG A 226 -37.70 15.76 -36.96
N TYR A 227 -37.51 16.90 -37.61
CA TYR A 227 -38.58 17.62 -38.32
C TYR A 227 -38.95 16.89 -39.63
N THR A 228 -40.25 16.74 -39.92
CA THR A 228 -40.75 16.09 -41.16
C THR A 228 -41.15 17.08 -42.26
N THR A 229 -41.01 18.39 -42.04
CA THR A 229 -41.22 19.42 -43.06
C THR A 229 -40.20 20.55 -42.92
N CYS A 230 -39.61 20.96 -44.06
CA CYS A 230 -38.83 22.18 -44.19
C CYS A 230 -39.83 23.31 -44.49
N GLY A 231 -39.80 24.43 -43.77
CA GLY A 231 -40.77 25.52 -43.96
C GLY A 231 -40.83 26.08 -45.40
N THR A 232 -41.70 27.05 -45.64
CA THR A 232 -41.86 27.71 -46.95
C THR A 232 -40.53 28.33 -47.44
N GLY A 233 -40.18 28.09 -48.71
CA GLY A 233 -38.92 28.55 -49.33
C GLY A 233 -37.81 27.49 -49.38
N TYR A 234 -38.03 26.30 -48.81
CA TYR A 234 -37.05 25.22 -48.76
C TYR A 234 -37.66 23.86 -49.15
N THR A 235 -36.86 22.99 -49.77
CA THR A 235 -37.27 21.63 -50.15
C THR A 235 -36.42 20.58 -49.45
N LEU A 236 -37.04 19.55 -48.86
CA LEU A 236 -36.32 18.48 -48.17
C LEU A 236 -35.61 17.56 -49.18
N ASN A 237 -34.29 17.51 -49.12
CA ASN A 237 -33.49 16.58 -49.88
C ASN A 237 -33.51 15.20 -49.21
N LEU A 238 -34.20 14.24 -49.84
CA LEU A 238 -34.46 12.92 -49.27
C LEU A 238 -33.21 12.01 -49.18
N HIS A 239 -32.12 12.34 -49.88
CA HIS A 239 -30.86 11.59 -49.80
C HIS A 239 -29.95 12.09 -48.67
N THR A 240 -29.93 13.39 -48.41
CA THR A 240 -29.03 14.01 -47.43
C THR A 240 -29.73 14.35 -46.11
N GLY A 241 -31.07 14.36 -46.10
CA GLY A 241 -31.89 14.71 -44.94
C GLY A 241 -31.78 16.19 -44.53
N ARG A 242 -31.30 17.06 -45.43
CA ARG A 242 -31.19 18.51 -45.24
C ARG A 242 -32.24 19.26 -46.06
N CYS A 243 -32.61 20.45 -45.60
CA CYS A 243 -33.51 21.35 -46.30
C CYS A 243 -32.68 22.25 -47.22
N ASP A 244 -32.84 22.06 -48.53
CA ASP A 244 -32.14 22.86 -49.53
C ASP A 244 -33.00 24.08 -49.88
N ASP A 245 -32.34 25.22 -50.09
CA ASP A 245 -32.96 26.50 -50.46
C ASP A 245 -33.52 26.46 -51.89
N ASN A 246 -34.73 26.98 -52.11
CA ASN A 246 -35.32 27.04 -53.45
C ASN A 246 -34.86 28.32 -54.17
N ASP A 247 -34.00 28.22 -55.18
CA ASP A 247 -33.53 29.40 -55.92
C ASP A 247 -34.61 29.93 -56.89
N GLU A 248 -35.45 30.87 -56.41
CA GLU A 248 -36.56 31.40 -57.20
C GLU A 248 -36.11 32.25 -58.41
N CYS A 249 -34.90 32.80 -58.38
CA CYS A 249 -34.31 33.55 -59.49
C CYS A 249 -33.89 32.61 -60.63
N ALA A 250 -33.25 31.47 -60.31
CA ALA A 250 -32.88 30.47 -61.30
C ALA A 250 -34.10 29.74 -61.89
N MET A 251 -35.16 29.60 -61.08
CA MET A 251 -36.42 28.96 -61.48
C MET A 251 -37.37 29.92 -62.21
N GLY A 252 -37.01 31.20 -62.37
CA GLY A 252 -37.80 32.21 -63.08
C GLY A 252 -39.14 32.54 -62.43
N MET A 253 -39.25 32.31 -61.12
CA MET A 253 -40.46 32.57 -60.34
C MET A 253 -40.42 33.95 -59.65
N ASP A 254 -39.41 34.77 -59.96
CA ASP A 254 -39.30 36.14 -59.50
C ASP A 254 -40.18 37.12 -60.29
N ASN A 255 -40.50 38.26 -59.68
CA ASN A 255 -41.30 39.31 -60.31
C ASN A 255 -40.48 40.59 -60.59
N CYS A 256 -39.14 40.51 -60.61
CA CYS A 256 -38.28 41.69 -60.64
C CYS A 256 -38.36 42.49 -61.95
N ALA A 257 -38.70 41.83 -63.06
CA ALA A 257 -38.89 42.49 -64.36
C ALA A 257 -40.07 43.48 -64.39
N SER A 258 -41.03 43.36 -63.46
CA SER A 258 -42.19 44.24 -63.38
C SER A 258 -41.89 45.63 -62.79
N LEU A 259 -40.70 45.81 -62.17
CA LEU A 259 -40.28 47.05 -61.50
C LEU A 259 -39.52 48.04 -62.42
N GLY A 260 -39.30 47.69 -63.69
CA GLY A 260 -38.67 48.55 -64.71
C GLY A 260 -37.35 47.98 -65.28
N ARG A 261 -36.88 48.54 -66.41
CA ARG A 261 -35.61 48.10 -67.04
C ARG A 261 -34.44 48.41 -66.10
N GLY A 262 -33.64 47.39 -65.76
CA GLY A 262 -32.46 47.51 -64.90
C GLY A 262 -32.59 46.96 -63.47
N TYR A 263 -33.67 46.26 -63.13
CA TYR A 263 -33.78 45.50 -61.87
C TYR A 263 -33.40 44.03 -62.09
N LEU A 264 -32.56 43.48 -61.21
CA LEU A 264 -32.05 42.12 -61.25
C LEU A 264 -32.49 41.36 -59.99
N CYS A 265 -32.82 40.08 -60.17
CA CYS A 265 -33.18 39.17 -59.09
C CYS A 265 -31.91 38.67 -58.38
N ARG A 266 -31.94 38.67 -57.05
CA ARG A 266 -30.90 38.07 -56.20
C ARG A 266 -31.54 37.05 -55.27
N ASN A 267 -31.11 35.80 -55.37
CA ASN A 267 -31.58 34.74 -54.48
C ASN A 267 -31.00 34.94 -53.07
N ILE A 268 -31.83 34.74 -52.05
CA ILE A 268 -31.43 34.79 -50.63
C ILE A 268 -32.06 33.59 -49.91
N GLN A 269 -31.52 33.20 -48.76
CA GLN A 269 -32.01 32.01 -48.07
C GLN A 269 -33.52 32.13 -47.72
N GLY A 270 -34.33 31.30 -48.37
CA GLY A 270 -35.78 31.15 -48.24
C GLY A 270 -36.62 32.10 -49.10
N SER A 271 -36.03 32.94 -49.96
CA SER A 271 -36.75 33.90 -50.82
C SER A 271 -35.85 34.61 -51.86
N PHE A 272 -36.40 35.56 -52.62
CA PHE A 272 -35.63 36.40 -53.54
C PHE A 272 -35.83 37.91 -53.29
N ARG A 273 -34.88 38.73 -53.74
CA ARG A 273 -34.94 40.20 -53.68
C ARG A 273 -34.64 40.83 -55.04
N CYS A 274 -35.40 41.87 -55.40
CA CYS A 274 -35.19 42.65 -56.61
C CYS A 274 -34.37 43.91 -56.32
N GLU A 275 -33.22 44.07 -56.99
CA GLU A 275 -32.32 45.20 -56.77
C GLU A 275 -32.04 45.94 -58.09
N LYS A 276 -31.99 47.28 -58.04
CA LYS A 276 -31.67 48.10 -59.21
C LYS A 276 -30.16 48.05 -59.47
N ARG A 277 -29.78 47.81 -60.73
CA ARG A 277 -28.38 47.71 -61.17
C ARG A 277 -27.60 48.97 -60.78
N ARG A 278 -26.57 48.80 -59.95
CA ARG A 278 -25.59 49.85 -59.61
C ARG A 278 -24.36 49.69 -60.49
N CYS A 279 -23.80 50.80 -60.93
CA CYS A 279 -22.52 50.83 -61.65
C CYS A 279 -21.37 50.91 -60.66
N ASP A 280 -20.21 50.38 -61.05
CA ASP A 280 -19.00 50.40 -60.23
C ASP A 280 -18.45 51.83 -60.05
N ILE A 281 -17.56 52.03 -59.06
CA ILE A 281 -16.98 53.35 -58.76
C ILE A 281 -16.25 53.88 -60.00
N GLY A 282 -16.67 55.04 -60.48
CA GLY A 282 -16.14 55.65 -61.69
C GLY A 282 -16.98 55.40 -62.95
N GLU A 283 -18.19 54.82 -62.86
CA GLU A 283 -19.12 54.73 -63.99
C GLU A 283 -20.53 55.28 -63.66
N ILE A 284 -21.23 55.86 -64.65
CA ILE A 284 -22.63 56.34 -64.51
C ILE A 284 -23.60 55.53 -65.36
N LEU A 285 -24.81 55.29 -64.84
CA LEU A 285 -25.87 54.53 -65.52
C LEU A 285 -26.57 55.43 -66.55
N ASN A 286 -26.43 55.12 -67.84
CA ASN A 286 -27.09 55.85 -68.92
C ASN A 286 -28.57 55.44 -69.09
N ASP A 287 -29.34 56.21 -69.85
CA ASP A 287 -30.80 56.04 -70.03
C ASP A 287 -31.20 54.70 -70.70
N GLU A 288 -30.22 53.96 -71.25
CA GLU A 288 -30.37 52.62 -71.82
C GLU A 288 -30.11 51.50 -70.79
N GLY A 289 -29.76 51.85 -69.55
CA GLY A 289 -29.50 50.91 -68.46
C GLY A 289 -28.10 50.27 -68.49
N THR A 290 -27.12 50.92 -69.13
CA THR A 290 -25.71 50.49 -69.19
C THR A 290 -24.76 51.45 -68.46
N CYS A 291 -23.63 50.97 -67.96
CA CYS A 291 -22.68 51.76 -67.16
C CYS A 291 -21.55 52.30 -68.06
N ALA A 292 -21.17 53.57 -67.92
CA ALA A 292 -20.13 54.23 -68.73
C ALA A 292 -19.10 54.99 -67.86
N PRO A 293 -17.77 54.90 -68.13
CA PRO A 293 -16.71 55.38 -67.24
C PRO A 293 -16.41 56.90 -67.27
N ILE A 294 -15.98 57.43 -66.11
CA ILE A 294 -15.55 58.81 -65.82
C ILE A 294 -14.03 58.90 -65.94
N GLN A 295 -13.50 59.88 -66.70
CA GLN A 295 -12.05 60.10 -66.83
C GLN A 295 -11.55 61.22 -65.90
N CYS A 296 -10.69 60.89 -64.92
CA CYS A 296 -10.02 61.83 -64.01
C CYS A 296 -8.53 62.04 -64.36
N GLN A 297 -7.97 63.19 -63.99
CA GLN A 297 -6.55 63.51 -64.17
C GLN A 297 -5.67 62.77 -63.15
N ILE A 298 -4.38 62.58 -63.47
CA ILE A 298 -3.39 61.92 -62.60
C ILE A 298 -3.30 62.69 -61.26
N GLY A 299 -3.33 61.97 -60.13
CA GLY A 299 -3.40 62.54 -58.78
C GLY A 299 -4.82 62.60 -58.20
N PHE A 300 -5.85 62.26 -58.99
CA PHE A 300 -7.24 62.26 -58.55
C PHE A 300 -7.95 60.93 -58.88
N VAL A 301 -8.84 60.48 -58.00
CA VAL A 301 -9.68 59.28 -58.20
C VAL A 301 -11.16 59.64 -58.31
N PRO A 302 -11.99 58.84 -59.01
CA PRO A 302 -13.42 59.10 -59.12
C PRO A 302 -14.13 58.92 -57.77
N GLY A 303 -14.73 59.98 -57.27
CA GLY A 303 -15.58 59.98 -56.07
C GLY A 303 -17.00 59.50 -56.35
N SER A 304 -17.70 59.08 -55.28
CA SER A 304 -19.04 58.46 -55.31
C SER A 304 -20.17 59.34 -55.89
N SER A 305 -19.94 60.64 -56.07
CA SER A 305 -20.89 61.62 -56.61
C SER A 305 -20.61 62.02 -58.07
N GLY A 306 -19.68 61.35 -58.75
CA GLY A 306 -19.27 61.72 -60.12
C GLY A 306 -18.33 62.92 -60.19
N SER A 307 -17.55 63.17 -59.12
CA SER A 307 -16.51 64.20 -59.05
C SER A 307 -15.13 63.56 -58.81
N CYS A 308 -14.06 64.11 -59.37
CA CYS A 308 -12.71 63.61 -59.12
C CYS A 308 -12.18 64.18 -57.78
N VAL A 309 -11.78 63.30 -56.86
CA VAL A 309 -11.24 63.66 -55.53
C VAL A 309 -9.75 63.42 -55.49
N ASP A 310 -9.05 64.29 -54.78
CA ASP A 310 -7.60 64.24 -54.59
C ASP A 310 -7.17 62.96 -53.84
N VAL A 311 -6.04 62.35 -54.23
CA VAL A 311 -5.49 61.18 -53.55
C VAL A 311 -4.55 61.66 -52.44
N ASP A 312 -4.80 61.28 -51.19
CA ASP A 312 -3.83 61.56 -50.12
C ASP A 312 -2.67 60.56 -50.17
N GLU A 313 -1.56 60.95 -50.77
CA GLU A 313 -0.39 60.08 -50.89
C GLU A 313 0.38 59.90 -49.57
N CYS A 314 0.07 60.65 -48.51
CA CYS A 314 0.74 60.52 -47.21
C CYS A 314 0.25 59.33 -46.38
N GLU A 315 -0.89 58.72 -46.69
CA GLU A 315 -1.34 57.48 -46.04
C GLU A 315 -0.63 56.21 -46.58
N MET A 316 0.14 56.33 -47.67
CA MET A 316 0.80 55.21 -48.35
C MET A 316 2.32 55.12 -48.08
N ASP A 317 2.85 55.83 -47.07
CA ASP A 317 4.27 55.81 -46.66
C ASP A 317 5.25 56.03 -47.84
N LEU A 318 4.91 56.94 -48.76
CA LEU A 318 5.68 57.18 -50.00
C LEU A 318 6.94 58.05 -49.79
N CYS A 319 7.15 58.61 -48.60
CA CYS A 319 8.38 59.33 -48.22
C CYS A 319 9.42 58.39 -47.58
N PHE A 320 10.72 58.62 -47.81
CA PHE A 320 11.79 57.79 -47.21
C PHE A 320 11.77 57.85 -45.67
N ARG A 321 12.12 56.74 -45.02
CA ARG A 321 12.07 56.56 -43.55
C ARG A 321 12.55 57.80 -42.78
N GLY A 322 11.61 58.46 -42.11
CA GLY A 322 11.86 59.59 -41.19
C GLY A 322 11.60 60.99 -41.74
N GLN A 323 11.20 61.15 -43.01
CA GLN A 323 10.75 62.44 -43.56
C GLN A 323 9.26 62.69 -43.28
N SER A 324 8.88 63.95 -43.01
CA SER A 324 7.47 64.33 -42.83
C SER A 324 6.80 64.60 -44.18
N CYS A 325 5.66 63.95 -44.44
CA CYS A 325 4.87 64.09 -45.66
C CYS A 325 3.81 65.19 -45.53
N GLU A 326 3.66 66.03 -46.55
CA GLU A 326 2.57 67.00 -46.70
C GLU A 326 1.78 66.70 -47.99
N ASN A 327 0.49 66.40 -47.86
CA ASN A 327 -0.41 66.17 -48.98
C ASN A 327 -0.77 67.50 -49.69
N THR A 328 -0.81 67.50 -51.02
CA THR A 328 -1.15 68.67 -51.82
C THR A 328 -2.16 68.30 -52.91
N MET A 329 -2.93 69.27 -53.42
CA MET A 329 -3.90 68.94 -54.48
C MET A 329 -3.22 68.39 -55.73
N GLY A 330 -3.48 67.12 -56.03
CA GLY A 330 -2.99 66.32 -57.15
C GLY A 330 -1.60 65.71 -56.96
N SER A 331 -0.98 65.84 -55.77
CA SER A 331 0.39 65.35 -55.49
C SER A 331 0.78 65.44 -54.01
N PHE A 332 1.97 65.01 -53.62
CA PHE A 332 2.51 65.20 -52.25
C PHE A 332 3.92 65.77 -52.26
N ARG A 333 4.36 66.33 -51.14
CA ARG A 333 5.75 66.73 -50.93
C ARG A 333 6.29 66.13 -49.63
N CYS A 334 7.53 65.63 -49.69
CA CYS A 334 8.27 65.22 -48.49
C CYS A 334 9.15 66.38 -48.03
N THR A 335 9.16 66.66 -46.72
CA THR A 335 9.99 67.69 -46.10
C THR A 335 11.19 67.05 -45.38
N ASN A 336 12.35 67.73 -45.39
CA ASN A 336 13.60 67.23 -44.78
C ASN A 336 13.65 67.38 -43.25
N GLN A 337 12.49 67.45 -42.57
CA GLN A 337 12.41 67.55 -41.12
C GLN A 337 12.20 66.17 -40.52
N CYS A 338 13.20 65.70 -39.75
CA CYS A 338 13.12 64.41 -39.06
C CYS A 338 12.07 64.44 -37.96
N SER A 339 11.33 63.33 -37.81
CA SER A 339 10.40 63.10 -36.71
C SER A 339 11.09 63.19 -35.34
N MET A 340 10.34 63.53 -34.28
CA MET A 340 10.84 63.55 -32.90
C MET A 340 11.52 62.21 -32.54
N GLY A 341 12.69 62.28 -31.87
CA GLY A 341 13.50 61.10 -31.51
C GLY A 341 14.50 60.65 -32.60
N LEU A 342 14.50 61.29 -33.78
CA LEU A 342 15.45 61.03 -34.85
C LEU A 342 16.33 62.26 -35.10
N ARG A 343 17.61 62.04 -35.45
CA ARG A 343 18.54 63.11 -35.86
C ARG A 343 18.90 62.98 -37.33
N LEU A 344 19.07 64.12 -37.99
CA LEU A 344 19.51 64.16 -39.38
C LEU A 344 21.01 63.84 -39.46
N ASN A 345 21.38 62.79 -40.18
CA ASN A 345 22.78 62.50 -40.46
C ASN A 345 23.30 63.51 -41.52
N PRO A 346 24.30 64.35 -41.17
CA PRO A 346 24.78 65.43 -42.03
C PRO A 346 25.51 64.97 -43.30
N LEU A 347 25.85 63.69 -43.44
CA LEU A 347 26.58 63.15 -44.59
C LEU A 347 25.67 62.60 -45.70
N ASN A 348 24.48 62.10 -45.35
CA ASN A 348 23.57 61.43 -46.30
C ASN A 348 22.12 61.97 -46.25
N SER A 349 21.84 62.97 -45.41
CA SER A 349 20.49 63.55 -45.23
C SER A 349 19.42 62.52 -44.83
N GLN A 350 19.84 61.41 -44.21
CA GLN A 350 18.92 60.40 -43.68
C GLN A 350 18.68 60.62 -42.19
N CYS A 351 17.46 60.35 -41.73
CA CYS A 351 17.13 60.42 -40.31
C CYS A 351 17.59 59.12 -39.62
N GLU A 352 18.51 59.26 -38.68
CA GLU A 352 18.99 58.17 -37.85
C GLU A 352 18.36 58.27 -36.46
N ASP A 353 18.15 57.11 -35.87
CA ASP A 353 17.65 56.99 -34.52
C ASP A 353 18.60 57.59 -33.49
N ILE A 354 18.06 58.32 -32.52
CA ILE A 354 18.82 58.80 -31.37
C ILE A 354 18.74 57.72 -30.31
N ASP A 355 19.84 57.02 -30.04
CA ASP A 355 19.87 56.08 -28.92
C ASP A 355 19.90 56.84 -27.58
N GLU A 356 18.73 57.06 -26.98
CA GLU A 356 18.61 57.80 -25.72
C GLU A 356 19.20 57.03 -24.53
N CYS A 357 19.38 55.71 -24.66
CA CYS A 357 19.98 54.86 -23.64
C CYS A 357 21.51 55.05 -23.57
N LEU A 358 22.18 55.22 -24.72
CA LEU A 358 23.63 55.47 -24.77
C LEU A 358 24.01 56.90 -24.38
N ILE A 359 23.15 57.87 -24.69
CA ILE A 359 23.44 59.30 -24.49
C ILE A 359 22.94 59.77 -23.11
N GLY A 360 22.28 58.90 -22.32
CA GLY A 360 21.84 59.19 -20.96
C GLY A 360 20.64 60.13 -20.87
N MET A 361 19.88 60.27 -21.96
CA MET A 361 18.65 61.07 -22.02
C MET A 361 17.39 60.25 -21.70
N ALA A 362 17.53 58.93 -21.57
CA ALA A 362 16.45 58.07 -21.12
C ALA A 362 16.08 58.32 -19.65
N ALA A 363 14.85 58.77 -19.38
CA ALA A 363 14.33 59.04 -18.04
C ALA A 363 13.87 57.76 -17.31
N CYS A 364 14.65 56.68 -17.38
CA CYS A 364 14.36 55.44 -16.66
C CYS A 364 14.78 55.57 -15.19
N VAL A 365 13.91 56.14 -14.35
CA VAL A 365 14.16 56.33 -12.92
C VAL A 365 13.61 55.13 -12.12
N GLY A 366 14.48 54.43 -11.38
CA GLY A 366 14.12 53.33 -10.48
C GLY A 366 15.24 52.29 -10.31
N ILE A 367 15.18 51.51 -9.24
CA ILE A 367 16.11 50.39 -8.99
C ILE A 367 15.66 49.20 -9.86
N TYR A 368 16.61 48.46 -10.44
CA TYR A 368 16.32 47.31 -11.32
C TYR A 368 15.58 47.64 -12.63
N LYS A 369 15.71 48.88 -13.15
CA LYS A 369 15.21 49.29 -14.48
C LYS A 369 16.36 49.40 -15.48
N SER A 370 16.13 48.91 -16.70
CA SER A 370 17.04 48.99 -17.86
C SER A 370 16.35 49.71 -19.01
N CYS A 371 17.14 50.41 -19.83
CA CYS A 371 16.67 51.13 -20.99
C CYS A 371 16.80 50.28 -22.25
N LEU A 372 15.74 50.24 -23.05
CA LEU A 372 15.68 49.62 -24.37
C LEU A 372 15.43 50.69 -25.42
N ASN A 373 16.38 50.89 -26.33
CA ASN A 373 16.25 51.84 -27.43
C ASN A 373 15.23 51.33 -28.47
N THR A 374 14.40 52.22 -28.99
CA THR A 374 13.41 51.93 -30.04
C THR A 374 13.46 53.01 -31.11
N ILE A 375 13.07 52.71 -32.35
CA ILE A 375 13.18 53.71 -33.42
C ILE A 375 12.28 54.92 -33.11
N GLY A 376 12.88 56.08 -32.87
CA GLY A 376 12.24 57.34 -32.53
C GLY A 376 11.87 57.52 -31.04
N SER A 377 12.25 56.59 -30.14
CA SER A 377 11.92 56.65 -28.70
C SER A 377 12.70 55.64 -27.85
N TYR A 378 12.47 55.56 -26.55
CA TYR A 378 13.00 54.50 -25.68
C TYR A 378 11.91 53.90 -24.80
N LYS A 379 12.12 52.66 -24.34
CA LYS A 379 11.27 51.98 -23.36
C LYS A 379 12.09 51.58 -22.15
N CYS A 380 11.54 51.76 -20.95
CA CYS A 380 12.13 51.25 -19.72
C CYS A 380 11.52 49.89 -19.39
N GLN A 381 12.34 48.89 -19.12
CA GLN A 381 11.92 47.55 -18.69
C GLN A 381 12.66 47.15 -17.41
N CYS A 382 12.12 46.21 -16.64
CA CYS A 382 12.85 45.68 -15.50
C CYS A 382 14.06 44.84 -15.94
N THR A 383 15.10 44.78 -15.12
CA THR A 383 16.22 43.84 -15.30
C THR A 383 15.73 42.41 -15.11
N ASP A 384 16.43 41.45 -15.71
CA ASP A 384 16.11 40.02 -15.57
C ASP A 384 15.93 39.62 -14.09
N GLY A 385 14.89 38.84 -13.80
CA GLY A 385 14.50 38.47 -12.43
C GLY A 385 13.52 39.43 -11.75
N PHE A 386 13.12 40.53 -12.41
CA PHE A 386 12.17 41.51 -11.85
C PHE A 386 10.97 41.74 -12.78
N ALA A 387 9.78 41.93 -12.21
CA ALA A 387 8.55 42.23 -12.93
C ALA A 387 8.01 43.61 -12.54
N ILE A 388 7.33 44.26 -13.48
CA ILE A 388 6.68 45.55 -13.24
C ILE A 388 5.42 45.30 -12.40
N ASP A 389 5.40 45.83 -11.18
CA ASP A 389 4.22 45.86 -10.30
C ASP A 389 3.96 47.32 -9.91
N GLN A 390 2.81 47.86 -10.32
CA GLN A 390 2.41 49.26 -10.08
C GLN A 390 3.44 50.33 -10.51
N GLY A 391 4.22 50.06 -11.56
CA GLY A 391 5.21 50.99 -12.11
C GLY A 391 6.61 50.88 -11.51
N GLU A 392 6.80 50.03 -10.50
CA GLU A 392 8.07 49.71 -9.87
C GLU A 392 8.51 48.28 -10.20
N CYS A 393 9.83 48.07 -10.28
CA CYS A 393 10.38 46.74 -10.52
C CYS A 393 10.47 45.98 -9.21
N LYS A 394 9.65 44.94 -9.09
CA LYS A 394 9.63 44.06 -7.94
C LYS A 394 10.22 42.72 -8.32
N ASP A 395 10.98 42.17 -7.38
CA ASP A 395 11.57 40.85 -7.49
C ASP A 395 10.51 39.78 -7.82
N ILE A 396 10.83 38.92 -8.79
CA ILE A 396 9.98 37.78 -9.13
C ILE A 396 10.33 36.67 -8.15
N ASP A 397 9.42 36.33 -7.25
CA ASP A 397 9.64 35.19 -6.37
C ASP A 397 9.47 33.87 -7.15
N GLU A 398 10.57 33.34 -7.67
CA GLU A 398 10.55 32.10 -8.46
C GLU A 398 10.17 30.88 -7.61
N CYS A 399 10.26 30.97 -6.28
CA CYS A 399 9.90 29.89 -5.35
C CYS A 399 8.38 29.67 -5.24
N ILE A 400 7.56 30.62 -5.70
CA ILE A 400 6.11 30.45 -5.79
C ILE A 400 5.75 29.46 -6.91
N LYS A 401 6.64 29.27 -7.90
CA LYS A 401 6.41 28.37 -9.02
C LYS A 401 6.68 26.90 -8.61
N PRO A 402 5.68 26.00 -8.73
CA PRO A 402 5.89 24.60 -8.38
C PRO A 402 6.91 23.94 -9.32
N GLY A 403 7.81 23.14 -8.75
CA GLY A 403 8.82 22.37 -9.49
C GLY A 403 10.05 23.17 -9.97
N ILE A 404 10.27 24.38 -9.45
CA ILE A 404 11.48 25.18 -9.73
C ILE A 404 12.76 24.54 -9.17
N CYS A 405 12.64 23.84 -8.04
CA CYS A 405 13.68 23.08 -7.38
C CYS A 405 13.34 21.59 -7.38
N GLY A 406 14.36 20.71 -7.30
CA GLY A 406 14.19 19.26 -7.23
C GLY A 406 13.44 18.81 -5.97
N MET A 407 12.87 17.60 -5.98
CA MET A 407 11.97 17.10 -4.91
C MET A 407 12.60 17.15 -3.50
N ASP A 408 13.91 16.94 -3.38
CA ASP A 408 14.66 16.92 -2.12
C ASP A 408 15.39 18.23 -1.80
N SER A 409 14.92 19.35 -2.38
CA SER A 409 15.46 20.69 -2.14
C SER A 409 14.38 21.72 -1.83
N ASP A 410 14.74 22.72 -1.03
CA ASP A 410 13.93 23.89 -0.73
C ASP A 410 14.42 25.08 -1.57
N CYS A 411 13.47 25.87 -2.07
CA CYS A 411 13.77 27.08 -2.82
C CYS A 411 13.99 28.26 -1.87
N GLN A 412 15.07 29.00 -2.07
CA GLN A 412 15.36 30.24 -1.37
C GLN A 412 15.45 31.39 -2.36
N ASN A 413 14.47 32.29 -2.31
CA ASN A 413 14.41 33.47 -3.15
C ASN A 413 15.48 34.52 -2.74
N SER A 414 16.01 35.24 -3.71
CA SER A 414 16.96 36.34 -3.53
C SER A 414 16.70 37.45 -4.56
N PRO A 415 17.07 38.72 -4.30
CA PRO A 415 16.78 39.78 -5.26
C PRO A 415 17.40 39.51 -6.64
N GLY A 416 16.56 39.29 -7.65
CA GLY A 416 16.90 39.01 -9.04
C GLY A 416 17.25 37.55 -9.34
N SER A 417 17.11 36.62 -8.39
CA SER A 417 17.47 35.21 -8.59
C SER A 417 16.94 34.31 -7.47
N PHE A 418 17.10 32.99 -7.61
CA PHE A 418 16.81 32.04 -6.54
C PHE A 418 17.91 30.99 -6.44
N ARG A 419 17.97 30.28 -5.33
CA ARG A 419 18.80 29.09 -5.19
C ARG A 419 18.03 27.94 -4.56
N CYS A 420 18.31 26.73 -5.01
CA CYS A 420 17.82 25.51 -4.39
C CYS A 420 18.84 25.03 -3.36
N VAL A 421 18.40 24.82 -2.12
CA VAL A 421 19.21 24.26 -1.04
C VAL A 421 18.67 22.87 -0.71
N CYS A 422 19.57 21.90 -0.56
CA CYS A 422 19.12 20.55 -0.20
C CYS A 422 18.45 20.53 1.17
N LYS A 423 17.39 19.75 1.30
CA LYS A 423 16.70 19.52 2.57
C LYS A 423 17.65 18.83 3.56
N ALA A 424 17.33 18.89 4.85
CA ALA A 424 18.09 18.16 5.87
C ALA A 424 18.13 16.66 5.55
N GLY A 425 19.30 16.03 5.71
CA GLY A 425 19.55 14.64 5.29
C GLY A 425 20.10 14.51 3.86
N PHE A 426 20.16 15.60 3.09
CA PHE A 426 20.66 15.59 1.71
C PHE A 426 21.85 16.53 1.52
N LYS A 427 22.71 16.18 0.57
CA LYS A 427 23.87 16.99 0.18
C LYS A 427 23.86 17.27 -1.32
N SER A 428 24.32 18.47 -1.69
CA SER A 428 24.41 18.89 -3.08
C SER A 428 25.65 18.30 -3.73
N VAL A 429 25.48 17.38 -4.66
CA VAL A 429 26.55 16.82 -5.50
C VAL A 429 26.19 17.08 -6.95
N GLY A 430 26.98 17.92 -7.63
CA GLY A 430 26.73 18.27 -9.04
C GLY A 430 25.46 19.10 -9.29
N GLY A 431 24.89 19.73 -8.26
CA GLY A 431 23.62 20.47 -8.35
C GLY A 431 22.38 19.63 -8.07
N GLU A 432 22.55 18.33 -7.83
CA GLU A 432 21.48 17.43 -7.39
C GLU A 432 21.60 17.14 -5.90
N CYS A 433 20.46 17.00 -5.23
CA CYS A 433 20.40 16.62 -3.83
C CYS A 433 20.37 15.11 -3.73
N ILE A 434 21.48 14.54 -3.23
CA ILE A 434 21.58 13.11 -2.95
C ILE A 434 21.48 12.89 -1.45
N ASP A 435 20.90 11.74 -1.10
CA ASP A 435 20.79 11.29 0.28
C ASP A 435 22.18 11.20 0.94
N THR A 436 22.29 11.71 2.17
CA THR A 436 23.51 11.67 2.96
C THR A 436 23.51 10.38 3.75
N ASN A 437 24.52 9.53 3.55
CA ASN A 437 24.56 8.29 4.30
C ASN A 437 25.14 8.53 5.71
N GLU A 438 24.29 8.85 6.68
CA GLU A 438 24.77 9.19 8.03
C GLU A 438 25.44 7.99 8.71
N CYS A 439 25.05 6.76 8.36
CA CYS A 439 25.68 5.55 8.88
C CYS A 439 27.16 5.42 8.46
N LYS A 440 27.54 5.97 7.31
CA LYS A 440 28.93 5.97 6.82
C LYS A 440 29.66 7.26 7.20
N GLU A 441 28.95 8.38 7.21
CA GLU A 441 29.55 9.71 7.35
C GLU A 441 29.68 10.17 8.80
N ILE A 442 28.88 9.62 9.74
CA ILE A 442 28.88 10.00 11.15
C ILE A 442 29.21 8.78 12.03
N PRO A 443 30.50 8.58 12.38
CA PRO A 443 30.91 7.50 13.27
C PRO A 443 30.23 7.60 14.64
N GLY A 444 29.67 6.48 15.12
CA GLY A 444 29.04 6.41 16.44
C GLY A 444 27.63 7.01 16.53
N ILE A 445 26.98 7.28 15.40
CA ILE A 445 25.61 7.82 15.38
C ILE A 445 24.57 6.87 15.97
N CYS A 446 24.79 5.56 15.81
CA CYS A 446 24.04 4.48 16.43
C CYS A 446 24.97 3.64 17.30
N GLN A 447 24.50 3.17 18.45
CA GLN A 447 25.33 2.36 19.35
C GLN A 447 25.66 0.97 18.77
N GLN A 448 24.74 0.38 18.01
CA GLN A 448 24.87 -0.98 17.47
C GLN A 448 24.72 -1.00 15.95
N GLY A 449 23.48 -1.08 15.44
CA GLY A 449 23.20 -1.14 14.01
C GLY A 449 22.64 0.18 13.46
N CYS A 450 23.01 0.51 12.22
CA CYS A 450 22.52 1.68 11.51
C CYS A 450 22.07 1.26 10.10
N THR A 451 20.88 1.68 9.70
CA THR A 451 20.39 1.55 8.34
C THR A 451 20.12 2.94 7.79
N ASN A 452 20.73 3.24 6.65
CA ASN A 452 20.49 4.47 5.93
C ASN A 452 19.10 4.44 5.27
N ILE A 453 18.33 5.52 5.36
CA ILE A 453 17.02 5.66 4.73
C ILE A 453 16.95 6.98 3.96
N TRP A 454 16.06 7.11 3.01
CA TRP A 454 15.99 8.34 2.21
C TRP A 454 15.68 9.57 3.08
N GLY A 455 16.61 10.53 3.14
CA GLY A 455 16.59 11.74 3.93
C GLY A 455 16.92 11.57 5.41
N SER A 456 17.32 10.38 5.87
CA SER A 456 17.67 10.14 7.28
C SER A 456 18.35 8.78 7.53
N TYR A 457 18.39 8.36 8.80
CA TYR A 457 18.87 7.05 9.20
C TYR A 457 18.00 6.49 10.33
N ARG A 458 18.05 5.16 10.47
CA ARG A 458 17.42 4.45 11.59
C ARG A 458 18.44 3.59 12.31
N CYS A 459 18.52 3.74 13.62
CA CYS A 459 19.29 2.84 14.46
C CYS A 459 18.46 1.59 14.79
N HIS A 460 19.13 0.44 14.85
CA HIS A 460 18.51 -0.81 15.29
C HIS A 460 19.45 -1.55 16.24
N CYS A 461 18.83 -2.27 17.17
CA CYS A 461 19.54 -3.02 18.19
C CYS A 461 19.64 -4.49 17.80
N GLN A 462 20.69 -5.15 18.28
CA GLN A 462 20.89 -6.58 18.21
C GLN A 462 19.83 -7.30 19.06
N ALA A 463 19.66 -8.60 18.85
CA ALA A 463 18.77 -9.42 19.66
C ALA A 463 19.12 -9.30 21.16
N GLY A 464 18.09 -9.22 22.02
CA GLY A 464 18.25 -8.99 23.46
C GLY A 464 18.33 -7.52 23.88
N TYR A 465 18.28 -6.58 22.93
CA TYR A 465 18.31 -5.15 23.22
C TYR A 465 17.11 -4.42 22.59
N LYS A 466 16.64 -3.37 23.25
CA LYS A 466 15.61 -2.46 22.73
C LYS A 466 16.16 -1.05 22.55
N LEU A 467 15.61 -0.34 21.57
CA LEU A 467 16.01 1.03 21.29
C LEU A 467 15.54 1.96 22.42
N SER A 468 16.44 2.79 22.90
CA SER A 468 16.20 3.77 23.95
C SER A 468 15.37 4.95 23.43
N SER A 469 14.93 5.82 24.34
CA SER A 469 14.14 7.02 24.02
C SER A 469 14.86 8.04 23.13
N ASP A 470 16.19 7.97 23.07
CA ASP A 470 17.01 8.80 22.19
C ASP A 470 17.06 8.29 20.73
N SER A 471 16.42 7.15 20.45
CA SER A 471 16.44 6.46 19.14
C SER A 471 17.84 6.13 18.60
N ARG A 472 18.86 6.10 19.47
CA ARG A 472 20.26 5.86 19.09
C ARG A 472 20.96 4.81 19.94
N SER A 473 20.62 4.78 21.23
CA SER A 473 21.19 3.87 22.21
C SER A 473 20.36 2.60 22.33
N CYS A 474 21.02 1.49 22.60
CA CYS A 474 20.42 0.18 22.81
C CYS A 474 20.53 -0.19 24.29
N ILE A 475 19.38 -0.34 24.93
CA ILE A 475 19.29 -0.79 26.32
C ILE A 475 18.97 -2.27 26.34
N ASP A 476 19.61 -2.97 27.27
CA ASP A 476 19.37 -4.38 27.51
C ASP A 476 17.89 -4.64 27.87
N ILE A 477 17.32 -5.70 27.32
CA ILE A 477 15.98 -6.15 27.68
C ILE A 477 16.15 -7.02 28.93
N ASP A 478 15.53 -6.61 30.04
CA ASP A 478 15.52 -7.42 31.24
C ASP A 478 14.49 -8.55 31.09
N GLU A 479 14.89 -9.66 30.47
CA GLU A 479 13.93 -10.74 30.18
C GLU A 479 13.38 -11.38 31.46
N CYS A 480 14.16 -11.35 32.55
CA CYS A 480 13.75 -11.87 33.85
C CYS A 480 12.61 -11.07 34.49
N ARG A 481 12.56 -9.76 34.23
CA ARG A 481 11.49 -8.89 34.72
C ARG A 481 10.34 -8.77 33.72
N ASP A 482 10.66 -8.72 32.44
CA ASP A 482 9.68 -8.40 31.40
C ASP A 482 8.88 -9.65 30.94
N PHE A 483 9.32 -10.89 31.26
CA PHE A 483 8.61 -12.14 30.95
C PHE A 483 8.39 -13.08 32.15
N ASP A 484 7.13 -13.47 32.39
CA ASP A 484 6.77 -14.46 33.40
C ASP A 484 7.08 -15.91 32.97
N ASN A 485 7.46 -16.76 33.93
CA ASN A 485 7.74 -18.21 33.72
C ASN A 485 8.87 -18.51 32.72
N LEU A 486 9.82 -17.59 32.54
CA LEU A 486 10.95 -17.76 31.63
C LEU A 486 11.91 -18.86 32.09
N CYS A 487 12.17 -18.92 33.41
CA CYS A 487 12.92 -19.96 34.11
C CYS A 487 12.01 -20.60 35.16
N LEU A 488 12.11 -21.93 35.36
CA LEU A 488 11.48 -22.58 36.53
C LEU A 488 12.25 -22.34 37.83
N GLY A 489 13.56 -22.09 37.72
CA GLY A 489 14.44 -21.72 38.84
C GLY A 489 14.71 -20.21 38.90
N ASN A 490 15.92 -19.84 39.28
CA ASN A 490 16.35 -18.45 39.33
C ASN A 490 16.69 -17.94 37.93
N CYS A 491 16.20 -16.75 37.59
CA CYS A 491 16.55 -16.03 36.37
C CYS A 491 17.58 -14.94 36.68
N GLU A 492 18.67 -14.90 35.91
CA GLU A 492 19.66 -13.84 35.97
C GLU A 492 19.74 -13.15 34.61
N ASN A 493 19.45 -11.84 34.60
CA ASN A 493 19.54 -11.01 33.41
C ASN A 493 21.01 -10.68 33.09
N ILE A 494 21.42 -10.84 31.84
CA ILE A 494 22.79 -10.57 31.38
C ILE A 494 22.75 -9.72 30.10
N PRO A 495 23.76 -8.91 29.78
CA PRO A 495 23.71 -8.07 28.58
C PRO A 495 23.46 -8.87 27.28
N GLY A 496 22.30 -8.67 26.67
CA GLY A 496 21.82 -9.28 25.44
C GLY A 496 21.13 -10.63 25.59
N SER A 497 20.93 -11.11 26.82
CA SER A 497 20.33 -12.42 27.07
C SER A 497 19.96 -12.63 28.55
N TYR A 498 19.60 -13.86 28.90
CA TYR A 498 19.37 -14.26 30.27
C TYR A 498 19.90 -15.68 30.49
N ARG A 499 20.18 -16.04 31.74
CA ARG A 499 20.50 -17.42 32.11
C ARG A 499 19.63 -17.89 33.27
N CYS A 500 19.17 -19.13 33.15
CA CYS A 500 18.46 -19.81 34.22
C CYS A 500 19.44 -20.64 35.06
N SER A 501 19.27 -20.62 36.38
CA SER A 501 19.96 -21.50 37.30
C SER A 501 18.95 -22.21 38.21
N CYS A 502 19.29 -23.43 38.61
CA CYS A 502 18.43 -24.24 39.49
C CYS A 502 18.91 -24.15 40.94
N PRO A 503 17.99 -24.20 41.92
CA PRO A 503 18.38 -24.31 43.31
C PRO A 503 19.05 -25.66 43.60
N ASP A 504 19.70 -25.75 44.76
CA ASP A 504 20.35 -26.96 45.24
C ASP A 504 19.39 -28.17 45.21
N GLY A 505 19.90 -29.34 44.80
CA GLY A 505 19.09 -30.56 44.62
C GLY A 505 18.44 -30.69 43.24
N TYR A 506 18.63 -29.72 42.34
CA TYR A 506 18.12 -29.77 40.97
C TYR A 506 19.24 -29.55 39.94
N LEU A 507 19.09 -30.17 38.76
CA LEU A 507 19.92 -29.94 37.58
C LEU A 507 19.16 -29.17 36.52
N LEU A 508 19.88 -28.28 35.83
CA LEU A 508 19.33 -27.59 34.68
C LEU A 508 19.13 -28.59 33.54
N SER A 509 17.90 -28.67 33.05
CA SER A 509 17.51 -29.56 31.95
C SER A 509 18.16 -29.13 30.63
N SER A 510 18.09 -30.01 29.63
CA SER A 510 18.66 -29.76 28.28
C SER A 510 18.11 -28.52 27.59
N ASN A 511 16.90 -28.08 27.97
CA ASN A 511 16.28 -26.87 27.45
C ASN A 511 16.82 -25.56 28.08
N SER A 512 17.76 -25.65 29.02
CA SER A 512 18.35 -24.51 29.76
C SER A 512 17.34 -23.61 30.47
N ARG A 513 16.13 -24.10 30.75
CA ARG A 513 15.02 -23.33 31.38
C ARG A 513 14.34 -24.07 32.52
N SER A 514 14.31 -25.40 32.45
CA SER A 514 13.61 -26.25 33.42
C SER A 514 14.59 -26.88 34.41
N CYS A 515 14.14 -27.07 35.63
CA CYS A 515 14.90 -27.73 36.69
C CYS A 515 14.39 -29.16 36.89
N GLN A 516 15.30 -30.13 36.81
CA GLN A 516 15.03 -31.54 37.06
C GLN A 516 15.58 -31.95 38.42
N ASP A 517 14.73 -32.57 39.22
CA ASP A 517 15.10 -33.11 40.53
C ASP A 517 16.19 -34.17 40.41
N ILE A 518 17.21 -34.11 41.28
CA ILE A 518 18.26 -35.12 41.37
C ILE A 518 17.74 -36.24 42.26
N ASP A 519 17.60 -37.45 41.73
CA ASP A 519 17.23 -38.60 42.56
C ASP A 519 18.47 -39.12 43.30
N GLU A 520 18.74 -38.60 44.50
CA GLU A 520 19.94 -39.00 45.24
C GLU A 520 19.89 -40.47 45.63
N CYS A 521 18.69 -41.04 45.82
CA CYS A 521 18.52 -42.45 46.16
C CYS A 521 18.95 -43.40 45.03
N LEU A 522 18.95 -42.93 43.77
CA LEU A 522 19.44 -43.67 42.61
C LEU A 522 20.89 -43.30 42.25
N GLU A 523 21.25 -42.02 42.35
CA GLU A 523 22.54 -41.48 41.91
C GLU A 523 23.70 -41.81 42.87
N ARG A 524 23.44 -41.84 44.18
CA ARG A 524 24.47 -42.06 45.21
C ARG A 524 24.25 -43.41 45.90
N ASN A 525 25.19 -44.34 45.71
CA ASN A 525 25.15 -45.61 46.45
C ASN A 525 25.28 -45.36 47.97
N ASN A 526 24.38 -45.94 48.76
CA ASN A 526 24.35 -45.83 50.23
C ASN A 526 24.22 -44.40 50.81
N VAL A 527 23.37 -43.55 50.23
CA VAL A 527 23.12 -42.18 50.77
C VAL A 527 22.69 -42.19 52.24
N CYS A 528 21.95 -43.21 52.66
CA CYS A 528 21.56 -43.37 54.05
C CYS A 528 22.61 -44.19 54.82
N GLU A 529 23.18 -43.60 55.87
CA GLU A 529 24.28 -44.19 56.64
C GLU A 529 23.92 -45.51 57.33
N LYS A 530 22.64 -45.71 57.71
CA LYS A 530 22.21 -46.88 58.49
C LYS A 530 21.57 -47.95 57.60
N LYS A 531 21.95 -49.22 57.82
CA LYS A 531 21.42 -50.39 57.07
C LYS A 531 19.89 -50.57 57.10
N HIS A 532 19.19 -50.05 58.11
CA HIS A 532 17.72 -50.17 58.23
C HIS A 532 16.95 -48.92 57.78
N GLN A 533 17.63 -47.95 57.17
CA GLN A 533 16.98 -46.75 56.65
C GLN A 533 16.47 -46.98 55.22
N HIS A 534 15.24 -46.55 54.98
CA HIS A 534 14.69 -46.40 53.65
C HIS A 534 14.95 -45.00 53.13
N CYS A 535 15.63 -44.90 51.98
CA CYS A 535 15.78 -43.66 51.23
C CYS A 535 14.49 -43.37 50.46
N SER A 536 13.94 -42.17 50.63
CA SER A 536 12.84 -41.65 49.82
C SER A 536 13.31 -40.37 49.16
N ASN A 537 13.33 -40.37 47.82
CA ASN A 537 13.62 -39.17 47.04
C ASN A 537 12.50 -38.14 47.24
N THR A 538 12.87 -36.88 47.45
CA THR A 538 11.96 -35.76 47.64
C THR A 538 12.29 -34.66 46.65
N ARG A 539 11.34 -33.79 46.30
CA ARG A 539 11.68 -32.69 45.39
C ARG A 539 12.69 -31.74 46.05
N GLY A 540 13.90 -31.64 45.50
CA GLY A 540 15.02 -30.84 46.00
C GLY A 540 15.87 -31.53 47.08
N GLY A 541 15.76 -32.85 47.27
CA GLY A 541 16.57 -33.56 48.26
C GLY A 541 16.10 -34.98 48.55
N PHE A 542 16.58 -35.59 49.63
CA PHE A 542 16.15 -36.93 50.04
C PHE A 542 15.87 -37.03 51.54
N LYS A 543 15.09 -38.06 51.93
CA LYS A 543 14.79 -38.38 53.33
C LYS A 543 15.12 -39.83 53.65
N CYS A 544 15.98 -40.02 54.65
CA CYS A 544 16.32 -41.32 55.20
C CYS A 544 15.44 -41.63 56.43
N THR A 545 14.55 -42.61 56.31
CA THR A 545 13.60 -42.97 57.37
C THR A 545 13.96 -44.32 57.96
N ASP A 546 14.06 -44.44 59.28
CA ASP A 546 14.30 -45.74 59.91
C ASP A 546 13.06 -46.64 59.77
N VAL A 547 13.24 -47.78 59.11
CA VAL A 547 12.18 -48.78 58.92
C VAL A 547 12.54 -50.01 59.73
N SER A 548 12.30 -49.93 61.03
CA SER A 548 12.45 -51.05 61.96
C SER A 548 11.09 -51.60 62.39
N CYS A 549 11.00 -52.92 62.50
CA CYS A 549 9.80 -53.57 63.03
C CYS A 549 9.74 -53.37 64.55
N PRO A 550 8.59 -52.92 65.10
CA PRO A 550 8.44 -52.79 66.54
C PRO A 550 8.59 -54.14 67.25
N ASN A 551 8.90 -54.11 68.55
CA ASN A 551 8.99 -55.31 69.38
C ASN A 551 7.72 -56.18 69.25
N GLY A 552 7.90 -57.47 68.97
CA GLY A 552 6.80 -58.41 68.72
C GLY A 552 6.41 -58.56 67.24
N TYR A 553 7.14 -57.93 66.32
CA TYR A 553 6.97 -58.06 64.87
C TYR A 553 8.28 -58.47 64.20
N THR A 554 8.18 -59.18 63.08
CA THR A 554 9.31 -59.52 62.19
C THR A 554 9.06 -58.96 60.79
N PRO A 555 10.11 -58.62 60.03
CA PRO A 555 9.98 -58.25 58.62
C PRO A 555 9.35 -59.39 57.80
N GLU A 556 8.64 -59.02 56.74
CA GLU A 556 8.09 -59.97 55.76
C GLU A 556 9.11 -60.22 54.63
N GLU A 557 9.50 -61.49 54.42
CA GLU A 557 10.68 -61.93 53.64
C GLU A 557 10.64 -61.54 52.14
N ASP A 558 9.46 -61.25 51.58
CA ASP A 558 9.26 -60.95 50.14
C ASP A 558 9.12 -59.47 49.80
N THR A 559 9.18 -58.58 50.80
CA THR A 559 9.12 -57.13 50.58
C THR A 559 10.41 -56.51 51.07
N THR A 560 10.82 -55.36 50.53
CA THR A 560 12.05 -54.63 50.90
C THR A 560 12.04 -54.08 52.35
N ASN A 561 11.71 -54.91 53.34
CA ASN A 561 11.49 -54.63 54.76
C ASN A 561 10.43 -53.55 55.08
N LYS A 562 9.56 -53.21 54.12
CA LYS A 562 8.51 -52.18 54.30
C LYS A 562 7.24 -52.70 54.97
N ARG A 563 7.16 -54.01 55.28
CA ARG A 563 6.04 -54.62 56.01
C ARG A 563 6.55 -55.47 57.16
N CYS A 564 5.86 -55.33 58.28
CA CYS A 564 6.13 -56.07 59.51
C CYS A 564 4.91 -56.93 59.84
N ARG A 565 5.13 -58.23 60.05
CA ARG A 565 4.12 -59.17 60.51
C ARG A 565 4.30 -59.45 61.99
N ARG A 566 3.20 -59.54 62.73
CA ARG A 566 3.26 -59.90 64.15
C ARG A 566 3.76 -61.33 64.33
N ILE A 567 4.71 -61.55 65.25
CA ILE A 567 5.33 -62.87 65.50
C ILE A 567 4.27 -63.87 66.00
N SER A 568 3.40 -63.45 66.91
CA SER A 568 2.32 -64.29 67.45
C SER A 568 1.03 -64.12 66.64
N VAL A 569 0.67 -65.13 65.85
CA VAL A 569 -0.53 -65.10 64.99
C VAL A 569 -1.83 -65.29 65.80
N LYS A 570 -1.80 -66.08 66.89
CA LYS A 570 -2.96 -66.36 67.75
C LYS A 570 -2.81 -65.65 69.11
N CYS A 571 -3.76 -64.78 69.46
CA CYS A 571 -3.85 -64.18 70.80
C CYS A 571 -4.67 -65.09 71.74
N ARG A 572 -4.38 -65.08 73.05
CA ARG A 572 -5.24 -65.74 74.06
C ARG A 572 -6.58 -65.00 74.17
N SER A 573 -7.65 -65.73 74.47
CA SER A 573 -9.05 -65.25 74.46
C SER A 573 -9.38 -64.10 75.42
N GLN A 574 -8.45 -63.69 76.29
CA GLN A 574 -8.58 -62.58 77.24
C GLN A 574 -7.40 -61.60 77.18
N ASP A 575 -6.46 -61.80 76.26
CA ASP A 575 -5.34 -60.88 76.06
C ASP A 575 -5.78 -59.75 75.11
N TYR A 576 -6.56 -58.81 75.67
CA TYR A 576 -7.02 -57.61 74.96
C TYR A 576 -5.86 -56.73 74.49
N SER A 577 -4.68 -56.85 75.11
CA SER A 577 -3.47 -56.12 74.71
C SER A 577 -2.89 -56.66 73.39
N CYS A 578 -2.91 -57.99 73.19
CA CYS A 578 -2.54 -58.64 71.94
C CYS A 578 -3.62 -58.45 70.86
N LEU A 579 -4.89 -58.61 71.22
CA LEU A 579 -6.00 -58.51 70.26
C LEU A 579 -6.10 -57.12 69.63
N ARG A 580 -5.80 -56.04 70.38
CA ARG A 580 -5.82 -54.67 69.86
C ARG A 580 -4.60 -54.29 69.00
N LYS A 581 -3.52 -55.06 69.05
CA LYS A 581 -2.33 -54.80 68.22
C LYS A 581 -2.55 -55.31 66.79
N PRO A 582 -2.12 -54.58 65.76
CA PRO A 582 -2.32 -54.98 64.38
C PRO A 582 -1.56 -56.27 64.04
N VAL A 583 -2.13 -57.11 63.19
CA VAL A 583 -1.47 -58.33 62.69
C VAL A 583 -0.38 -58.01 61.68
N SER A 584 -0.49 -56.88 60.99
CA SER A 584 0.53 -56.36 60.06
C SER A 584 0.62 -54.84 60.11
N ILE A 585 1.84 -54.33 59.92
CA ILE A 585 2.16 -52.91 59.83
C ILE A 585 2.88 -52.68 58.50
N SER A 586 2.38 -51.76 57.66
CA SER A 586 3.09 -51.32 56.44
C SER A 586 3.63 -49.90 56.60
N TYR A 587 4.80 -49.65 55.99
CA TYR A 587 5.46 -48.35 55.92
C TYR A 587 5.38 -47.84 54.48
N ASN A 588 4.78 -46.66 54.30
CA ASN A 588 4.50 -46.08 52.99
C ASN A 588 5.04 -44.65 52.96
N PHE A 589 5.67 -44.24 51.87
CA PHE A 589 6.38 -42.97 51.74
C PHE A 589 5.86 -42.22 50.52
N ILE A 590 5.51 -40.95 50.68
CA ILE A 590 4.95 -40.11 49.63
C ILE A 590 5.67 -38.76 49.66
N SER A 591 6.22 -38.36 48.52
CA SER A 591 6.83 -37.04 48.32
C SER A 591 5.84 -36.09 47.64
N LEU A 592 5.75 -34.87 48.13
CA LEU A 592 4.85 -33.81 47.65
C LEU A 592 5.62 -32.50 47.47
N ILE A 593 5.19 -31.67 46.52
CA ILE A 593 5.66 -30.27 46.40
C ILE A 593 4.94 -29.37 47.38
N SER A 594 5.54 -28.21 47.67
CA SER A 594 4.89 -27.16 48.45
C SER A 594 3.67 -26.63 47.69
N ASN A 595 2.63 -26.25 48.44
CA ASN A 595 1.48 -25.48 47.96
C ASN A 595 0.76 -26.06 46.72
N ILE A 596 0.65 -27.39 46.65
CA ILE A 596 -0.05 -28.06 45.53
C ILE A 596 -1.44 -27.48 45.32
N ASN A 597 -1.75 -27.07 44.09
CA ASN A 597 -3.05 -26.53 43.73
C ASN A 597 -4.15 -27.60 43.85
N ILE A 598 -5.05 -27.43 44.84
CA ILE A 598 -6.21 -28.30 45.06
C ILE A 598 -7.48 -27.55 44.67
N ARG A 599 -8.24 -28.09 43.70
CA ARG A 599 -9.53 -27.53 43.27
C ARG A 599 -10.50 -27.39 44.45
N LYS A 600 -11.30 -26.31 44.49
CA LYS A 600 -12.22 -25.94 45.61
C LYS A 600 -13.14 -27.06 46.13
N ASN A 601 -13.54 -28.02 45.28
CA ASN A 601 -14.36 -29.19 45.66
C ASN A 601 -13.64 -30.54 45.47
N GLY A 602 -12.34 -30.49 45.15
CA GLY A 602 -11.49 -31.63 44.87
C GLY A 602 -10.74 -32.16 46.08
N GLY A 603 -9.73 -32.98 45.82
CA GLY A 603 -8.79 -33.47 46.79
C GLY A 603 -7.87 -34.51 46.14
N ILE A 604 -6.63 -34.58 46.60
CA ILE A 604 -5.60 -35.48 46.05
C ILE A 604 -5.63 -36.77 46.84
N ASN A 605 -5.94 -37.89 46.19
CA ASN A 605 -5.90 -39.20 46.85
C ASN A 605 -4.42 -39.59 47.05
N LEU A 606 -4.00 -39.69 48.30
CA LEU A 606 -2.61 -39.99 48.68
C LEU A 606 -2.37 -41.49 48.82
N PHE A 607 -3.31 -42.20 49.45
CA PHE A 607 -3.13 -43.60 49.81
C PHE A 607 -4.47 -44.34 49.86
N GLU A 608 -4.48 -45.58 49.40
CA GLU A 608 -5.63 -46.49 49.49
C GLU A 608 -5.25 -47.73 50.30
N MET A 609 -6.11 -48.09 51.25
CA MET A 609 -6.01 -49.33 52.02
C MET A 609 -7.26 -50.17 51.75
N GLN A 610 -7.06 -51.45 51.42
CA GLN A 610 -8.15 -52.36 51.05
C GLN A 610 -8.03 -53.70 51.79
N SER A 611 -9.18 -54.23 52.23
CA SER A 611 -9.30 -55.60 52.77
C SER A 611 -9.69 -56.60 51.69
N ALA A 612 -9.53 -57.90 52.01
CA ALA A 612 -10.16 -58.95 51.22
C ALA A 612 -11.68 -58.74 51.15
N LYS A 613 -12.28 -58.99 49.98
CA LYS A 613 -13.73 -58.91 49.78
C LYS A 613 -14.34 -60.22 50.26
N HIS A 614 -15.15 -60.19 51.31
CA HIS A 614 -15.85 -61.36 51.82
C HIS A 614 -17.24 -60.98 52.34
N PRO A 615 -18.31 -61.75 52.05
CA PRO A 615 -19.70 -61.37 52.37
C PRO A 615 -19.96 -61.13 53.86
N THR A 616 -19.23 -61.83 54.73
CA THR A 616 -19.41 -61.79 56.20
C THR A 616 -18.41 -60.88 56.91
N LEU A 617 -17.51 -60.24 56.17
CA LEU A 617 -16.47 -59.35 56.69
C LEU A 617 -16.96 -57.90 56.63
N THR A 618 -16.74 -57.16 57.70
CA THR A 618 -16.98 -55.71 57.77
C THR A 618 -15.72 -55.04 58.28
N THR A 619 -15.44 -53.82 57.79
CA THR A 619 -14.21 -53.10 58.13
C THR A 619 -14.50 -51.72 58.72
N LYS A 620 -13.65 -51.31 59.67
CA LYS A 620 -13.68 -49.96 60.24
C LYS A 620 -12.32 -49.32 60.07
N PHE A 621 -12.30 -48.13 59.49
CA PHE A 621 -11.07 -47.37 59.25
C PHE A 621 -10.96 -46.15 60.16
N THR A 622 -9.79 -45.98 60.76
CA THR A 622 -9.45 -44.86 61.65
C THR A 622 -8.11 -44.27 61.22
N LEU A 623 -8.10 -43.00 60.81
CA LEU A 623 -6.88 -42.27 60.46
C LEU A 623 -6.51 -41.32 61.60
N THR A 624 -5.25 -41.39 62.03
CA THR A 624 -4.69 -40.55 63.09
C THR A 624 -3.46 -39.81 62.57
N LEU A 625 -3.30 -38.56 63.01
CA LEU A 625 -2.09 -37.76 62.79
C LEU A 625 -1.15 -38.05 63.96
N LYS A 626 0.02 -38.62 63.70
CA LYS A 626 0.96 -39.06 64.75
C LYS A 626 2.02 -38.01 65.03
N GLU A 627 2.60 -37.45 63.98
CA GLU A 627 3.73 -36.54 64.10
C GLU A 627 3.72 -35.53 62.94
N VAL A 628 4.11 -34.29 63.24
CA VAL A 628 4.35 -33.23 62.26
C VAL A 628 5.62 -32.49 62.66
N ARG A 629 6.64 -32.53 61.80
CA ARG A 629 7.86 -31.73 61.93
C ARG A 629 7.84 -30.69 60.83
N ALA A 630 7.86 -29.43 61.22
CA ALA A 630 7.76 -28.30 60.29
C ALA A 630 8.93 -27.34 60.57
N SER A 631 9.57 -26.82 59.52
CA SER A 631 10.62 -25.79 59.67
C SER A 631 10.01 -24.47 60.15
N ARG A 632 10.82 -23.61 60.79
CA ARG A 632 10.40 -22.26 61.25
C ARG A 632 9.85 -21.38 60.12
N GLU A 633 10.23 -21.67 58.87
CA GLU A 633 9.86 -20.93 57.67
C GLU A 633 8.49 -21.33 57.09
N SER A 634 7.91 -22.45 57.53
CA SER A 634 6.61 -22.93 57.03
C SER A 634 5.45 -22.23 57.74
N SER A 635 4.53 -21.64 56.98
CA SER A 635 3.36 -20.91 57.48
C SER A 635 2.28 -21.88 58.00
N GLY A 636 2.48 -22.34 59.23
CA GLY A 636 1.53 -23.16 59.97
C GLY A 636 1.76 -24.67 59.85
N LYS A 637 1.67 -25.36 60.99
CA LYS A 637 1.77 -26.82 61.06
C LYS A 637 0.51 -27.46 60.48
N VAL A 638 0.68 -28.52 59.70
CA VAL A 638 -0.44 -29.32 59.20
C VAL A 638 -1.26 -29.91 60.34
N ASP A 639 -2.58 -29.81 60.22
CA ASP A 639 -3.54 -30.43 61.15
C ASP A 639 -4.17 -31.70 60.55
N ARG A 640 -4.79 -32.51 61.41
CA ARG A 640 -5.53 -33.71 61.02
C ARG A 640 -6.66 -33.39 60.04
N ASP A 641 -7.27 -32.20 60.10
CA ASP A 641 -8.37 -31.78 59.23
C ASP A 641 -7.98 -31.58 57.74
N TYR A 642 -6.69 -31.51 57.43
CA TYR A 642 -6.15 -31.48 56.06
C TYR A 642 -6.42 -32.79 55.31
N PHE A 643 -6.69 -33.88 56.04
CA PHE A 643 -6.84 -35.22 55.50
C PHE A 643 -8.27 -35.74 55.69
N ARG A 644 -8.93 -36.05 54.58
CA ARG A 644 -10.24 -36.69 54.57
C ARG A 644 -10.12 -38.17 54.25
N VAL A 645 -10.82 -39.03 55.01
CA VAL A 645 -10.88 -40.47 54.71
C VAL A 645 -12.22 -40.80 54.05
N LYS A 646 -12.18 -41.17 52.77
CA LYS A 646 -13.36 -41.69 52.06
C LYS A 646 -13.47 -43.19 52.34
N LYS A 647 -14.49 -43.58 53.12
CA LYS A 647 -14.73 -44.97 53.53
C LYS A 647 -15.70 -45.68 52.58
N ARG A 648 -15.41 -46.94 52.29
CA ARG A 648 -16.26 -47.91 51.58
C ARG A 648 -16.21 -49.23 52.36
N PRO A 649 -17.11 -50.20 52.11
CA PRO A 649 -17.23 -51.41 52.94
C PRO A 649 -15.93 -52.21 53.13
N PHE A 650 -15.01 -52.16 52.15
CA PHE A 650 -13.75 -52.92 52.14
C PHE A 650 -12.53 -52.07 51.82
N ARG A 651 -12.67 -50.74 51.68
CA ARG A 651 -11.56 -49.85 51.32
C ARG A 651 -11.69 -48.48 51.95
N ALA A 652 -10.55 -47.85 52.21
CA ALA A 652 -10.45 -46.46 52.63
C ALA A 652 -9.40 -45.72 51.80
N ILE A 653 -9.76 -44.53 51.35
CA ILE A 653 -8.87 -43.65 50.59
C ILE A 653 -8.59 -42.42 51.45
N VAL A 654 -7.31 -42.16 51.72
CA VAL A 654 -6.82 -40.95 52.37
C VAL A 654 -6.64 -39.87 51.30
N THR A 655 -7.37 -38.76 51.44
CA THR A 655 -7.39 -37.66 50.49
C THR A 655 -6.90 -36.38 51.17
N LEU A 656 -5.91 -35.71 50.59
CA LEU A 656 -5.51 -34.35 50.97
C LEU A 656 -6.52 -33.33 50.42
N THR A 657 -7.05 -32.48 51.29
CA THR A 657 -8.10 -31.50 50.93
C THR A 657 -7.66 -30.04 51.02
N LYS A 658 -6.50 -29.76 51.62
CA LYS A 658 -5.93 -28.42 51.75
C LYS A 658 -4.46 -28.45 51.30
N PRO A 659 -3.95 -27.40 50.63
CA PRO A 659 -2.53 -27.32 50.27
C PRO A 659 -1.67 -27.28 51.53
N ILE A 660 -0.47 -27.84 51.45
CA ILE A 660 0.51 -27.84 52.55
C ILE A 660 1.70 -26.99 52.10
N ILE A 661 2.07 -26.00 52.90
CA ILE A 661 3.24 -25.17 52.65
C ILE A 661 4.45 -25.84 53.30
N GLY A 662 5.43 -26.24 52.48
CA GLY A 662 6.63 -26.92 52.94
C GLY A 662 7.68 -25.98 53.55
N PRO A 663 8.80 -26.53 54.06
CA PRO A 663 9.09 -27.95 54.19
C PRO A 663 8.46 -28.56 55.46
N GLN A 664 7.76 -29.70 55.32
CA GLN A 664 7.14 -30.41 56.44
C GLN A 664 7.22 -31.94 56.28
N ASP A 665 7.56 -32.64 57.36
CA ASP A 665 7.53 -34.11 57.47
C ASP A 665 6.31 -34.51 58.33
N ILE A 666 5.41 -35.32 57.77
CA ILE A 666 4.12 -35.67 58.40
C ILE A 666 3.99 -37.18 58.48
N VAL A 667 3.59 -37.68 59.64
CA VAL A 667 3.33 -39.10 59.87
C VAL A 667 1.87 -39.32 60.17
N LEU A 668 1.20 -40.06 59.29
CA LEU A 668 -0.17 -40.52 59.47
C LEU A 668 -0.19 -42.02 59.79
N GLU A 669 -1.16 -42.46 60.57
CA GLU A 669 -1.42 -43.88 60.80
C GLU A 669 -2.89 -44.19 60.48
N LEU A 670 -3.10 -45.04 59.48
CA LEU A 670 -4.40 -45.58 59.10
C LEU A 670 -4.56 -47.00 59.64
N MET A 671 -5.47 -47.16 60.59
CA MET A 671 -5.85 -48.44 61.17
C MET A 671 -7.09 -49.00 60.47
N MET A 672 -7.07 -50.29 60.14
CA MET A 672 -8.20 -51.06 59.62
C MET A 672 -8.55 -52.18 60.60
N ASP A 673 -9.69 -52.08 61.26
CA ASP A 673 -10.23 -53.14 62.11
C ASP A 673 -11.19 -54.01 61.29
N MET A 674 -11.02 -55.32 61.37
CA MET A 674 -11.81 -56.30 60.63
C MET A 674 -12.72 -57.08 61.57
N TYR A 675 -13.99 -57.18 61.22
CA TYR A 675 -15.02 -57.88 61.97
C TYR A 675 -15.69 -58.94 61.10
N GLN A 676 -15.84 -60.16 61.61
CA GLN A 676 -16.55 -61.24 60.94
C GLN A 676 -17.78 -61.60 61.78
N HIS A 677 -18.97 -61.57 61.17
CA HIS A 677 -20.25 -61.72 61.88
C HIS A 677 -20.38 -60.79 63.11
N GLY A 678 -19.88 -59.54 62.99
CA GLY A 678 -19.91 -58.55 64.08
C GLY A 678 -18.87 -58.76 65.19
N ARG A 679 -18.07 -59.83 65.15
CA ARG A 679 -16.98 -60.08 66.11
C ARG A 679 -15.64 -59.61 65.56
N TYR A 680 -14.87 -58.90 66.36
CA TYR A 680 -13.53 -58.45 66.01
C TYR A 680 -12.62 -59.65 65.73
N GLN A 681 -11.92 -59.65 64.59
CA GLN A 681 -11.01 -60.71 64.18
C GLN A 681 -9.55 -60.26 64.26
N ALA A 682 -9.22 -59.16 63.60
CA ALA A 682 -7.86 -58.67 63.44
C ALA A 682 -7.86 -57.18 63.07
N SER A 683 -6.70 -56.55 63.17
CA SER A 683 -6.48 -55.20 62.65
C SER A 683 -5.20 -55.12 61.83
N ALA A 684 -5.12 -54.18 60.89
CA ALA A 684 -3.89 -53.89 60.16
C ALA A 684 -3.62 -52.38 60.23
N ALA A 685 -2.35 -51.99 60.25
CA ALA A 685 -1.95 -50.59 60.32
C ALA A 685 -1.10 -50.20 59.09
N ALA A 686 -1.36 -49.04 58.52
CA ALA A 686 -0.50 -48.41 57.52
C ALA A 686 0.06 -47.11 58.10
N LYS A 687 1.38 -47.06 58.29
CA LYS A 687 2.11 -45.83 58.58
C LYS A 687 2.44 -45.15 57.25
N ILE A 688 2.03 -43.91 57.11
CA ILE A 688 2.17 -43.11 55.89
C ILE A 688 3.02 -41.90 56.23
N PHE A 689 4.20 -41.83 55.65
CA PHE A 689 5.14 -40.73 55.74
C PHE A 689 4.92 -39.82 54.53
N LEU A 690 4.60 -38.56 54.78
CA LEU A 690 4.48 -37.53 53.75
C LEU A 690 5.65 -36.56 53.93
N TYR A 691 6.42 -36.36 52.87
CA TYR A 691 7.51 -35.40 52.82
C TYR A 691 7.13 -34.27 51.86
N VAL A 692 6.98 -33.07 52.40
CA VAL A 692 6.64 -31.88 51.60
C VAL A 692 7.90 -31.06 51.38
N SER A 693 8.26 -30.88 50.11
CA SER A 693 9.39 -30.06 49.65
C SER A 693 9.20 -28.57 50.00
N PRO A 694 10.27 -27.79 50.17
CA PRO A 694 10.18 -26.34 50.26
C PRO A 694 9.78 -25.66 48.93
N HIS A 695 9.93 -26.33 47.79
CA HIS A 695 9.68 -25.76 46.47
C HIS A 695 8.30 -26.12 45.91
N GLU A 696 7.72 -25.23 45.10
CA GLU A 696 6.38 -25.38 44.51
C GLU A 696 6.39 -26.03 43.10
N PHE A 697 7.57 -26.36 42.54
CA PHE A 697 7.75 -26.88 41.17
C PHE A 697 8.29 -28.32 41.12
#